data_AF-A0A354T5D5-F1
#
_entry.id   AF-A0A354T5D5-F1
#
_cell.length_a   1.000
_cell.length_b   1.000
_cell.length_c   1.000
_cell.angle_alpha   90.00
_cell.angle_beta   90.00
_cell.angle_gamma   90.00
#
_symmetry.space_group_name_H-M   'P 1'
#
loop_
_entity.id
_entity.type
_entity.pdbx_description
1 polymer ?
#
loop_
_entity_poly.entity_id
_entity_poly.type
_entity_poly.pdbx_seq_one_letter_code
_entity_poly.pdbx_strand_id
1 'polypeptide(L)'
;MLAFHVPAQGVDLSEAQLRDGLSRLAALLALDVPKNARWVLVSSERGRFGIFSQEEDVLNTEGNAFLFDEKPGVEARVMVMYDGGIYPVKAMQDGGDEDARQMQREFRATWKNADAAKDAATAAEWLQKEAKKAGAMQGLLSGSDPFGRGDEAGAQFAASQQSALLWAAMLLHTGQDASALSLATAALAGTDEAARKQVLDAFFNRLGDQAYGKIMQDFAKHRDWAKLSTALDELVKKFPLGWQRRDAVRVFHHHATERAKLPAAPPLKTKGTLSADDQKTLLDWLKELEAGNQSPFHIWTLPPLVLEEDVESRSNEMETAFPRSVGLAAVPLLAALLADDTLTLVGLDGRGGGFQQHFFGGGQDKTERLRNSYQSLQKPPTRAHLAWSVLERVLPQDLRRSDLADFAEAIPDILAWHASVKDAAPADLALAYIESGQNDETVLAHAIATDDPKKLVRLEGAMLEGVNIWDLNGLEPFVTKLGPQRGPSFLTKVRQKLEGDLSRYQNDASQQERQRKQMESALKRLEAAAKGEKKTPDLKALLAVFAAFDPEAEDADQVAIREAYEDFPKATKKLSAPARVETVVNALPDFKSPKFAARMLSFAFQGDGGKSLEITPEERQPLLEATKTSWKRLLEAGNGEEDQDERDGMLMRVVGHLEEITQGEVNFRALNQFATLGVRGTQVLRERGTALLAGQKPAALPDPAAIKPEQRQQLLAEWGGKSSEEITRGLATLEIDKVLALNEIVQRGTDLPERFKTHITLIQEVRLEKVTDAAPWQAWKGKPLDQASVTALAQQLSAYTGTGMLTVHARRSAPLFGFTLVVSEATQPGSGWQTHYLRNFVNSLDEDLPKTTKRLSVGFFQQERLQENWSWFDAPVTEEPKDAQNQGDTPERLKEMNQQAVKSWQKVFSTLAGGKTAHTILFFVSAPPAMLQSKE
;
A
#
# COMPACT_ATOMS: atom_id res chain seq x y z
N MET A 1 -32.38 19.36 -20.05
CA MET A 1 -33.09 18.06 -19.92
C MET A 1 -32.98 17.47 -18.50
N LEU A 2 -32.03 17.90 -17.66
CA LEU A 2 -32.34 18.23 -16.25
C LEU A 2 -32.33 19.74 -16.13
N ALA A 3 -33.39 20.36 -16.64
CA ALA A 3 -33.74 21.66 -16.10
C ALA A 3 -34.57 21.33 -14.86
N PHE A 4 -33.90 21.20 -13.71
CA PHE A 4 -34.53 21.86 -12.58
C PHE A 4 -34.64 23.31 -13.04
N HIS A 5 -35.81 23.72 -13.54
CA HIS A 5 -36.10 25.14 -13.70
C HIS A 5 -36.21 25.65 -12.25
N VAL A 6 -35.04 25.96 -11.69
CA VAL A 6 -34.90 26.43 -10.33
C VAL A 6 -35.25 27.92 -10.36
N PRO A 7 -36.16 28.38 -9.48
CA PRO A 7 -36.34 29.81 -9.25
C PRO A 7 -35.04 30.46 -8.76
N ALA A 8 -34.91 31.78 -8.90
CA ALA A 8 -33.77 32.53 -8.37
C ALA A 8 -33.52 32.24 -6.87
N GLN A 9 -32.26 32.42 -6.44
CA GLN A 9 -31.71 32.14 -5.09
C GLN A 9 -32.73 32.01 -3.95
N GLY A 10 -32.68 30.88 -3.24
CA GLY A 10 -33.39 30.68 -1.96
C GLY A 10 -34.76 30.01 -2.05
N VAL A 11 -35.18 29.48 -3.21
CA VAL A 11 -36.42 28.70 -3.32
C VAL A 11 -36.12 27.20 -3.33
N ASP A 12 -36.67 26.51 -2.34
CA ASP A 12 -36.64 25.05 -2.26
C ASP A 12 -37.28 24.41 -3.50
N LEU A 13 -36.72 23.30 -3.97
CA LEU A 13 -37.33 22.53 -5.05
C LEU A 13 -38.70 22.03 -4.59
N SER A 14 -39.73 22.24 -5.41
CA SER A 14 -41.04 21.67 -5.12
C SER A 14 -40.98 20.14 -5.11
N GLU A 15 -41.82 19.50 -4.31
CA GLU A 15 -41.92 18.03 -4.27
C GLU A 15 -42.13 17.43 -5.67
N ALA A 16 -42.92 18.10 -6.52
CA ALA A 16 -43.15 17.68 -7.90
C ALA A 16 -41.87 17.68 -8.74
N GLN A 17 -41.00 18.68 -8.58
CA GLN A 17 -39.72 18.77 -9.27
C GLN A 17 -38.73 17.71 -8.77
N LEU A 18 -38.67 17.49 -7.46
CA LEU A 18 -37.86 16.41 -6.86
C LEU A 18 -38.32 15.05 -7.36
N ARG A 19 -39.63 14.79 -7.33
CA ARG A 19 -40.23 13.53 -7.78
C ARG A 19 -39.96 13.27 -9.27
N ASP A 20 -40.12 14.27 -10.14
CA ASP A 20 -39.78 14.14 -11.58
C ASP A 20 -38.28 13.88 -11.78
N GLY A 21 -37.42 14.63 -11.09
CA GLY A 21 -35.97 14.43 -11.13
C GLY A 21 -35.55 13.02 -10.69
N LEU A 22 -36.01 12.59 -9.52
CA LEU A 22 -35.76 11.25 -8.99
C LEU A 22 -36.34 10.16 -9.89
N SER A 23 -37.51 10.36 -10.52
CA SER A 23 -38.08 9.38 -11.46
C SER A 23 -37.22 9.20 -12.70
N ARG A 24 -36.62 10.29 -13.20
CA ARG A 24 -35.67 10.23 -14.33
C ARG A 24 -34.36 9.55 -13.93
N LEU A 25 -33.84 9.85 -12.73
CA LEU A 25 -32.65 9.19 -12.18
C LEU A 25 -32.92 7.69 -11.97
N ALA A 26 -34.08 7.35 -11.39
CA ALA A 26 -34.55 5.99 -11.23
C ALA A 26 -34.61 5.27 -12.58
N ALA A 27 -35.15 5.89 -13.63
CA ALA A 27 -35.18 5.29 -14.96
C ALA A 27 -33.78 4.96 -15.54
N LEU A 28 -32.74 5.73 -15.18
CA LEU A 28 -31.35 5.44 -15.57
C LEU A 28 -30.76 4.25 -14.80
N LEU A 29 -31.18 4.04 -13.56
CA LEU A 29 -30.75 2.96 -12.65
C LEU A 29 -31.55 1.67 -12.83
N ALA A 30 -32.84 1.80 -13.16
CA ALA A 30 -33.87 0.76 -13.17
C ALA A 30 -33.67 -0.35 -14.21
N LEU A 31 -32.71 -0.22 -15.12
CA LEU A 31 -32.43 -1.27 -16.10
C LEU A 31 -31.92 -2.56 -15.43
N ASP A 32 -31.30 -2.44 -14.26
CA ASP A 32 -30.78 -3.61 -13.55
C ASP A 32 -31.58 -3.99 -12.30
N VAL A 33 -32.43 -3.11 -11.75
CA VAL A 33 -33.20 -3.35 -10.51
C VAL A 33 -34.71 -3.43 -10.79
N PRO A 34 -35.39 -4.55 -10.48
CA PRO A 34 -36.82 -4.67 -10.70
C PRO A 34 -37.61 -3.90 -9.64
N LYS A 35 -38.79 -3.39 -10.00
CA LYS A 35 -39.64 -2.57 -9.11
C LYS A 35 -40.05 -3.28 -7.82
N ASN A 36 -40.08 -4.62 -7.84
CA ASN A 36 -40.42 -5.47 -6.70
C ASN A 36 -39.20 -5.93 -5.89
N ALA A 37 -38.00 -5.39 -6.14
CA ALA A 37 -36.81 -5.71 -5.35
C ALA A 37 -37.05 -5.37 -3.87
N ARG A 38 -36.66 -6.30 -2.99
CA ARG A 38 -36.76 -6.10 -1.54
C ARG A 38 -35.46 -5.51 -1.01
N TRP A 39 -35.56 -4.55 -0.11
CA TRP A 39 -34.43 -4.02 0.65
C TRP A 39 -34.08 -5.00 1.77
N VAL A 40 -32.83 -5.45 1.82
CA VAL A 40 -32.33 -6.40 2.82
C VAL A 40 -31.08 -5.89 3.50
N LEU A 41 -31.02 -6.01 4.81
CA LEU A 41 -29.85 -5.75 5.62
C LEU A 41 -28.86 -6.92 5.53
N VAL A 42 -27.59 -6.62 5.23
CA VAL A 42 -26.48 -7.57 5.14
C VAL A 42 -25.54 -7.34 6.33
N SER A 43 -25.35 -8.35 7.16
CA SER A 43 -24.51 -8.26 8.36
C SER A 43 -23.37 -9.28 8.31
N SER A 44 -22.11 -8.86 8.32
CA SER A 44 -20.95 -9.76 8.26
C SER A 44 -20.28 -10.03 9.62
N GLU A 45 -19.56 -11.15 9.73
CA GLU A 45 -18.76 -11.53 10.91
C GLU A 45 -17.59 -10.55 11.22
N ARG A 46 -17.13 -9.73 10.25
CA ARG A 46 -16.03 -8.75 10.44
C ARG A 46 -16.50 -7.31 10.64
N GLY A 47 -17.79 -7.04 10.49
CA GLY A 47 -18.35 -5.73 10.72
C GLY A 47 -19.67 -5.46 10.02
N ARG A 48 -20.31 -4.36 10.43
CA ARG A 48 -21.42 -3.76 9.71
C ARG A 48 -20.81 -2.95 8.57
N PHE A 49 -21.12 -3.31 7.33
CA PHE A 49 -20.89 -2.43 6.19
C PHE A 49 -22.12 -1.55 6.06
N GLY A 50 -21.97 -0.25 5.90
CA GLY A 50 -23.06 0.70 5.79
C GLY A 50 -23.21 1.29 4.40
N ILE A 51 -24.27 2.09 4.26
CA ILE A 51 -24.77 2.73 3.03
C ILE A 51 -23.72 3.65 2.35
N PHE A 52 -22.71 4.08 3.09
CA PHE A 52 -21.65 4.99 2.66
C PHE A 52 -20.30 4.34 3.01
N SER A 53 -19.68 3.67 2.05
CA SER A 53 -18.41 2.98 2.29
C SER A 53 -17.28 3.67 1.55
N GLN A 54 -16.96 4.91 1.93
CA GLN A 54 -15.53 5.27 1.93
C GLN A 54 -15.03 5.07 3.36
N GLU A 55 -13.81 4.58 3.52
CA GLU A 55 -13.23 4.04 4.76
C GLU A 55 -13.19 5.02 5.95
N GLU A 56 -13.75 6.22 5.81
CA GLU A 56 -13.80 7.29 6.80
C GLU A 56 -15.21 7.86 7.09
N ASP A 57 -16.28 7.35 6.44
CA ASP A 57 -17.60 7.97 6.55
C ASP A 57 -18.41 7.44 7.77
N VAL A 58 -18.90 8.36 8.61
CA VAL A 58 -19.64 8.07 9.86
C VAL A 58 -21.05 7.49 9.59
N LEU A 59 -21.45 7.42 8.33
CA LEU A 59 -22.68 6.78 7.88
C LEU A 59 -22.52 5.27 7.65
N ASN A 60 -22.03 4.61 8.69
CA ASN A 60 -22.12 3.16 8.85
C ASN A 60 -23.56 2.75 9.27
N THR A 61 -24.58 3.39 8.70
CA THR A 61 -25.97 2.97 8.79
C THR A 61 -26.10 1.67 8.01
N GLU A 62 -26.29 0.57 8.74
CA GLU A 62 -26.94 -0.69 8.34
C GLU A 62 -26.96 -0.97 6.81
N GLY A 63 -26.02 -1.83 6.35
CA GLY A 63 -25.81 -2.15 4.94
C GLY A 63 -26.99 -2.81 4.28
N ASN A 64 -27.79 -2.01 3.58
CA ASN A 64 -28.85 -2.56 2.76
C ASN A 64 -28.32 -2.93 1.37
N ALA A 65 -28.53 -4.19 1.01
CA ALA A 65 -28.50 -4.70 -0.35
C ALA A 65 -29.93 -4.78 -0.91
N PHE A 66 -30.03 -4.92 -2.23
CA PHE A 66 -31.26 -5.37 -2.87
C PHE A 66 -31.24 -6.88 -3.02
N LEU A 67 -32.34 -7.55 -2.66
CA LEU A 67 -32.61 -8.93 -3.03
C LEU A 67 -33.57 -8.94 -4.24
N PHE A 68 -33.13 -9.51 -5.35
CA PHE A 68 -33.80 -9.40 -6.65
C PHE A 68 -34.88 -10.46 -6.87
N ASP A 69 -34.74 -11.68 -6.35
CA ASP A 69 -35.78 -12.72 -6.36
C ASP A 69 -35.44 -13.86 -5.36
N GLU A 70 -36.46 -14.48 -4.78
CA GLU A 70 -36.38 -15.69 -3.93
C GLU A 70 -36.98 -16.93 -4.63
N LYS A 71 -37.37 -16.80 -5.91
CA LYS A 71 -37.97 -17.92 -6.64
C LYS A 71 -37.01 -19.12 -6.70
N PRO A 72 -37.49 -20.34 -6.41
CA PRO A 72 -36.71 -21.56 -6.60
C PRO A 72 -36.19 -21.64 -8.04
N GLY A 73 -34.87 -21.59 -8.21
CA GLY A 73 -34.20 -21.64 -9.52
C GLY A 73 -33.75 -20.31 -10.11
N VAL A 74 -34.03 -19.15 -9.47
CA VAL A 74 -33.49 -17.85 -9.87
C VAL A 74 -32.38 -17.44 -8.89
N GLU A 75 -31.20 -17.11 -9.41
CA GLU A 75 -30.04 -16.74 -8.62
C GLU A 75 -30.26 -15.37 -7.96
N ALA A 76 -30.27 -15.32 -6.62
CA ALA A 76 -30.33 -14.05 -5.89
C ALA A 76 -29.15 -13.17 -6.30
N ARG A 77 -29.34 -11.84 -6.36
CA ARG A 77 -28.30 -10.86 -6.70
C ARG A 77 -28.22 -9.80 -5.60
N VAL A 78 -27.12 -9.04 -5.52
CA VAL A 78 -26.86 -7.98 -4.55
C VAL A 78 -26.24 -6.80 -5.28
N MET A 79 -26.80 -5.60 -5.11
CA MET A 79 -26.14 -4.38 -5.57
C MET A 79 -25.23 -3.85 -4.46
N VAL A 80 -23.93 -3.77 -4.72
CA VAL A 80 -22.95 -3.12 -3.84
C VAL A 80 -22.84 -1.66 -4.27
N MET A 81 -23.10 -0.73 -3.36
CA MET A 81 -23.23 0.70 -3.73
C MET A 81 -21.89 1.40 -3.92
N TYR A 82 -20.82 0.89 -3.28
CA TYR A 82 -19.48 1.45 -3.44
C TYR A 82 -19.05 1.47 -4.91
N ASP A 83 -19.19 0.34 -5.59
CA ASP A 83 -18.79 0.13 -6.98
C ASP A 83 -19.98 0.10 -7.95
N GLY A 84 -21.23 0.09 -7.46
CA GLY A 84 -22.45 -0.03 -8.27
C GLY A 84 -22.59 -1.39 -8.96
N GLY A 85 -21.81 -2.38 -8.53
CA GLY A 85 -21.80 -3.73 -9.06
C GLY A 85 -23.02 -4.50 -8.59
N ILE A 86 -23.61 -5.32 -9.48
CA ILE A 86 -24.69 -6.25 -9.13
C ILE A 86 -24.13 -7.65 -9.21
N TYR A 87 -23.96 -8.27 -8.06
CA TYR A 87 -23.27 -9.54 -7.88
C TYR A 87 -24.27 -10.66 -7.61
N PRO A 88 -24.20 -11.79 -8.32
CA PRO A 88 -24.96 -12.97 -7.96
C PRO A 88 -24.51 -13.50 -6.59
N VAL A 89 -25.47 -13.82 -5.71
CA VAL A 89 -25.24 -14.40 -4.38
C VAL A 89 -24.48 -15.71 -4.49
N LYS A 90 -24.75 -16.52 -5.52
CA LYS A 90 -24.02 -17.77 -5.75
C LYS A 90 -22.58 -17.53 -6.22
N ALA A 91 -22.33 -16.51 -7.06
CA ALA A 91 -20.96 -16.12 -7.43
C ALA A 91 -20.13 -15.64 -6.22
N MET A 92 -20.75 -14.96 -5.26
CA MET A 92 -20.14 -14.63 -3.97
C MET A 92 -19.93 -15.86 -3.06
N GLN A 93 -20.67 -16.96 -3.27
CA GLN A 93 -20.57 -18.22 -2.51
C GLN A 93 -19.62 -19.25 -3.12
N ASP A 94 -19.31 -19.17 -4.41
CA ASP A 94 -18.50 -20.19 -5.11
C ASP A 94 -17.01 -19.81 -5.26
N GLY A 95 -16.60 -18.59 -4.85
CA GLY A 95 -15.17 -18.22 -4.67
C GLY A 95 -14.29 -18.34 -5.93
N GLY A 96 -14.87 -18.17 -7.12
CA GLY A 96 -14.17 -18.41 -8.40
C GLY A 96 -13.12 -17.35 -8.78
N ASP A 97 -13.27 -16.12 -8.31
CA ASP A 97 -12.40 -14.97 -8.60
C ASP A 97 -11.79 -14.42 -7.29
N GLU A 98 -10.63 -13.78 -7.35
CA GLU A 98 -9.90 -13.27 -6.18
C GLU A 98 -10.70 -12.17 -5.45
N ASP A 99 -11.39 -11.30 -6.21
CA ASP A 99 -12.36 -10.34 -5.70
C ASP A 99 -13.57 -11.03 -5.07
N ALA A 100 -14.09 -12.08 -5.70
CA ALA A 100 -15.19 -12.87 -5.14
C ALA A 100 -14.76 -13.60 -3.86
N ARG A 101 -13.50 -14.06 -3.74
CA ARG A 101 -12.93 -14.63 -2.50
C ARG A 101 -12.67 -13.58 -1.44
N GLN A 102 -12.32 -12.35 -1.81
CA GLN A 102 -12.17 -11.24 -0.87
C GLN A 102 -13.53 -10.82 -0.35
N MET A 103 -14.52 -10.65 -1.23
CA MET A 103 -15.92 -10.44 -0.87
C MET A 103 -16.44 -11.62 -0.05
N GLN A 104 -16.15 -12.88 -0.37
CA GLN A 104 -16.59 -14.04 0.40
C GLN A 104 -15.93 -14.13 1.78
N ARG A 105 -14.66 -13.69 1.91
CA ARG A 105 -13.96 -13.50 3.20
C ARG A 105 -14.59 -12.36 4.03
N GLU A 106 -15.28 -11.43 3.38
CA GLU A 106 -15.95 -10.28 3.98
C GLU A 106 -17.47 -10.48 4.16
N PHE A 107 -18.13 -11.38 3.42
CA PHE A 107 -19.59 -11.58 3.35
C PHE A 107 -20.04 -12.99 3.80
N ARG A 108 -19.59 -13.45 4.98
CA ARG A 108 -20.39 -14.43 5.75
C ARG A 108 -21.60 -13.72 6.35
N ALA A 109 -22.62 -13.47 5.53
CA ALA A 109 -23.68 -12.55 5.89
C ALA A 109 -24.97 -13.22 6.39
N THR A 110 -25.60 -12.66 7.44
CA THR A 110 -27.02 -12.90 7.73
C THR A 110 -27.89 -11.82 7.11
N TRP A 111 -28.98 -12.23 6.46
CA TRP A 111 -29.90 -11.38 5.70
C TRP A 111 -31.16 -11.10 6.52
N LYS A 112 -31.52 -9.83 6.72
CA LYS A 112 -32.81 -9.42 7.32
C LYS A 112 -33.51 -8.43 6.40
N ASN A 113 -34.82 -8.25 6.53
CA ASN A 113 -35.49 -7.15 5.83
C ASN A 113 -34.94 -5.82 6.37
N ALA A 114 -34.60 -4.91 5.47
CA ALA A 114 -34.26 -3.54 5.83
C ALA A 114 -35.52 -2.76 6.21
N ASP A 115 -35.39 -1.82 7.16
CA ASP A 115 -36.41 -0.81 7.43
C ASP A 115 -36.05 0.45 6.65
N ALA A 116 -36.34 0.42 5.35
CA ALA A 116 -35.96 1.49 4.41
C ALA A 116 -36.46 2.88 4.86
N ALA A 117 -37.59 2.94 5.57
CA ALA A 117 -38.12 4.20 6.10
C ALA A 117 -37.27 4.74 7.25
N LYS A 118 -36.93 3.89 8.22
CA LYS A 118 -36.05 4.24 9.33
C LYS A 118 -34.64 4.61 8.86
N ASP A 119 -34.11 3.86 7.89
CA ASP A 119 -32.75 4.07 7.37
C ASP A 119 -32.66 5.39 6.59
N ALA A 120 -33.63 5.67 5.71
CA ALA A 120 -33.71 6.94 5.00
C ALA A 120 -33.88 8.14 5.95
N ALA A 121 -34.67 7.99 7.01
CA ALA A 121 -34.82 9.03 8.03
C ALA A 121 -33.51 9.31 8.77
N THR A 122 -32.78 8.25 9.15
CA THR A 122 -31.50 8.35 9.84
C THR A 122 -30.45 9.03 8.95
N ALA A 123 -30.37 8.64 7.67
CA ALA A 123 -29.48 9.27 6.68
C ALA A 123 -29.84 10.75 6.45
N ALA A 124 -31.12 11.08 6.33
CA ALA A 124 -31.58 12.45 6.17
C ALA A 124 -31.22 13.33 7.39
N GLU A 125 -31.40 12.83 8.62
CA GLU A 125 -31.03 13.55 9.84
C GLU A 125 -29.53 13.84 9.89
N TRP A 126 -28.70 12.86 9.52
CA TRP A 126 -27.25 13.04 9.46
C TRP A 126 -26.85 14.08 8.42
N LEU A 127 -27.40 14.02 7.20
CA LEU A 127 -27.11 14.98 6.13
C LEU A 127 -27.43 16.42 6.58
N GLN A 128 -28.53 16.60 7.31
CA GLN A 128 -28.90 17.89 7.87
C GLN A 128 -27.93 18.37 8.97
N LYS A 129 -27.38 17.46 9.77
CA LYS A 129 -26.35 17.79 10.78
C LYS A 129 -25.04 18.19 10.13
N GLU A 130 -24.59 17.47 9.11
CA GLU A 130 -23.34 17.77 8.40
C GLU A 130 -23.46 19.02 7.52
N ALA A 131 -24.61 19.26 6.87
CA ALA A 131 -24.86 20.50 6.15
C ALA A 131 -24.67 21.74 7.04
N LYS A 132 -25.10 21.66 8.31
CA LYS A 132 -24.88 22.74 9.30
C LYS A 132 -23.41 22.93 9.68
N LYS A 133 -22.63 21.85 9.74
CA LYS A 133 -21.19 21.90 10.01
C LYS A 133 -20.41 22.44 8.79
N ALA A 134 -20.74 21.99 7.59
CA ALA A 134 -20.13 22.44 6.33
C ALA A 134 -20.48 23.91 6.01
N GLY A 135 -21.73 24.34 6.28
CA GLY A 135 -22.15 25.73 6.14
C GLY A 135 -21.37 26.71 7.04
N ALA A 136 -20.84 26.25 8.17
CA ALA A 136 -19.93 27.04 9.01
C ALA A 136 -18.52 27.20 8.41
N MET A 137 -18.14 26.34 7.44
CA MET A 137 -16.84 26.39 6.73
C MET A 137 -16.92 27.10 5.37
N GLN A 138 -18.10 27.53 4.93
CA GLN A 138 -18.36 28.05 3.59
C GLN A 138 -17.66 29.39 3.28
N GLY A 139 -17.03 30.03 4.26
CA GLY A 139 -16.14 31.19 4.07
C GLY A 139 -14.79 30.89 3.41
N LEU A 140 -14.45 29.62 3.14
CA LEU A 140 -13.15 29.19 2.58
C LEU A 140 -13.24 28.53 1.19
N LEU A 141 -14.44 28.35 0.63
CA LEU A 141 -14.66 27.58 -0.62
C LEU A 141 -14.66 28.45 -1.91
N SER A 142 -14.35 29.75 -1.83
CA SER A 142 -14.17 30.58 -3.02
C SER A 142 -12.72 30.53 -3.52
N GLY A 143 -12.31 29.39 -4.10
CA GLY A 143 -10.98 29.23 -4.69
C GLY A 143 -11.01 28.22 -5.82
N SER A 144 -10.80 28.70 -7.03
CA SER A 144 -10.91 27.97 -8.30
C SER A 144 -9.76 26.99 -8.54
N ASP A 145 -9.79 25.82 -7.90
CA ASP A 145 -8.91 24.72 -8.26
C ASP A 145 -9.68 23.39 -8.37
N PRO A 146 -9.88 22.85 -9.59
CA PRO A 146 -10.50 21.53 -9.80
C PRO A 146 -9.56 20.35 -9.49
N PHE A 147 -8.30 20.58 -9.12
CA PHE A 147 -7.31 19.54 -8.80
C PHE A 147 -6.51 19.77 -7.51
N GLY A 148 -6.78 20.87 -6.79
CA GLY A 148 -6.21 21.15 -5.48
C GLY A 148 -6.89 20.33 -4.39
N ARG A 149 -6.12 19.85 -3.42
CA ARG A 149 -6.61 19.23 -2.19
C ARG A 149 -7.54 20.20 -1.45
N GLY A 150 -8.81 20.23 -1.83
CA GLY A 150 -9.85 20.90 -1.08
C GLY A 150 -9.98 20.26 0.30
N ASP A 151 -10.54 21.01 1.25
CA ASP A 151 -10.85 20.51 2.58
C ASP A 151 -11.60 19.17 2.46
N GLU A 152 -10.96 18.11 2.93
CA GLU A 152 -11.38 16.71 2.81
C GLU A 152 -12.83 16.51 3.26
N ALA A 153 -13.27 17.30 4.25
CA ALA A 153 -14.63 17.32 4.77
C ALA A 153 -15.68 17.82 3.75
N GLY A 154 -15.35 18.82 2.94
CA GLY A 154 -16.24 19.35 1.90
C GLY A 154 -16.41 18.37 0.74
N ALA A 155 -15.32 17.71 0.33
CA ALA A 155 -15.35 16.66 -0.68
C ALA A 155 -16.13 15.42 -0.19
N GLN A 156 -15.93 15.00 1.06
CA GLN A 156 -16.67 13.91 1.70
C GLN A 156 -18.17 14.23 1.80
N PHE A 157 -18.54 15.44 2.22
CA PHE A 157 -19.95 15.84 2.28
C PHE A 157 -20.63 15.81 0.91
N ALA A 158 -19.95 16.31 -0.14
CA ALA A 158 -20.46 16.25 -1.50
C ALA A 158 -20.64 14.81 -2.01
N ALA A 159 -19.72 13.89 -1.68
CA ALA A 159 -19.85 12.46 -2.00
C ALA A 159 -21.04 11.80 -1.27
N SER A 160 -21.29 12.21 -0.02
CA SER A 160 -22.46 11.80 0.76
C SER A 160 -23.77 12.30 0.15
N GLN A 161 -23.84 13.56 -0.32
CA GLN A 161 -25.01 14.09 -1.02
C GLN A 161 -25.32 13.31 -2.31
N GLN A 162 -24.29 12.94 -3.08
CA GLN A 162 -24.44 12.13 -4.30
C GLN A 162 -25.02 10.74 -3.99
N SER A 163 -24.49 10.09 -2.95
CA SER A 163 -24.94 8.77 -2.53
C SER A 163 -26.40 8.80 -2.03
N ALA A 164 -26.78 9.85 -1.30
CA ALA A 164 -28.15 10.06 -0.86
C ALA A 164 -29.15 10.24 -2.03
N LEU A 165 -28.76 10.95 -3.09
CA LEU A 165 -29.59 11.10 -4.29
C LEU A 165 -29.77 9.78 -5.05
N LEU A 166 -28.72 8.96 -5.11
CA LEU A 166 -28.79 7.61 -5.68
C LEU A 166 -29.86 6.78 -4.95
N TRP A 167 -29.82 6.83 -3.63
CA TRP A 167 -30.75 6.14 -2.77
C TRP A 167 -32.18 6.65 -2.89
N ALA A 168 -32.36 7.95 -2.92
CA ALA A 168 -33.67 8.55 -3.14
C ALA A 168 -34.29 8.07 -4.45
N ALA A 169 -33.49 8.00 -5.54
CA ALA A 169 -33.99 7.49 -6.81
C ALA A 169 -34.39 6.00 -6.71
N MET A 170 -33.59 5.18 -6.03
CA MET A 170 -33.89 3.75 -5.84
C MET A 170 -35.10 3.49 -4.92
N LEU A 171 -35.26 4.28 -3.85
CA LEU A 171 -36.40 4.23 -2.96
C LEU A 171 -37.67 4.57 -3.75
N LEU A 172 -37.63 5.60 -4.60
CA LEU A 172 -38.75 5.96 -5.45
C LEU A 172 -39.08 4.83 -6.45
N HIS A 173 -38.06 4.22 -7.06
CA HIS A 173 -38.23 3.11 -8.00
C HIS A 173 -38.91 1.88 -7.37
N THR A 174 -38.67 1.64 -6.09
CA THR A 174 -39.19 0.50 -5.32
C THR A 174 -40.47 0.83 -4.52
N GLY A 175 -41.09 1.99 -4.78
CA GLY A 175 -42.38 2.40 -4.20
C GLY A 175 -42.30 3.00 -2.79
N GLN A 176 -41.12 3.46 -2.35
CA GLN A 176 -40.87 4.12 -1.07
C GLN A 176 -40.83 5.65 -1.23
N ASP A 177 -41.86 6.22 -1.84
CA ASP A 177 -41.93 7.63 -2.26
C ASP A 177 -41.62 8.63 -1.14
N ALA A 178 -42.21 8.44 0.05
CA ALA A 178 -42.02 9.37 1.17
C ALA A 178 -40.57 9.39 1.65
N SER A 179 -39.94 8.22 1.77
CA SER A 179 -38.54 8.06 2.15
C SER A 179 -37.60 8.63 1.08
N ALA A 180 -37.91 8.39 -0.18
CA ALA A 180 -37.17 8.94 -1.31
C ALA A 180 -37.14 10.48 -1.30
N LEU A 181 -38.31 11.10 -1.15
CA LEU A 181 -38.45 12.56 -1.16
C LEU A 181 -37.82 13.20 0.07
N SER A 182 -37.96 12.58 1.24
CA SER A 182 -37.29 13.04 2.47
C SER A 182 -35.77 13.07 2.31
N LEU A 183 -35.20 11.98 1.77
CA LEU A 183 -33.75 11.86 1.60
C LEU A 183 -33.21 12.82 0.53
N ALA A 184 -33.90 12.97 -0.60
CA ALA A 184 -33.50 13.92 -1.64
C ALA A 184 -33.59 15.38 -1.17
N THR A 185 -34.64 15.72 -0.42
CA THR A 185 -34.77 17.05 0.19
C THR A 185 -33.60 17.33 1.13
N ALA A 186 -33.23 16.37 1.98
CA ALA A 186 -32.08 16.51 2.88
C ALA A 186 -30.74 16.64 2.12
N ALA A 187 -30.54 15.85 1.07
CA ALA A 187 -29.32 15.87 0.25
C ALA A 187 -29.11 17.21 -0.47
N LEU A 188 -30.20 17.86 -0.90
CA LEU A 188 -30.16 19.11 -1.66
C LEU A 188 -30.42 20.35 -0.80
N ALA A 189 -30.64 20.20 0.51
CA ALA A 189 -30.94 21.31 1.40
C ALA A 189 -29.80 22.35 1.42
N GLY A 190 -30.14 23.63 1.26
CA GLY A 190 -29.17 24.73 1.32
C GLY A 190 -28.19 24.82 0.16
N THR A 191 -28.34 24.01 -0.89
CA THR A 191 -27.46 24.04 -2.07
C THR A 191 -27.96 25.08 -3.09
N ASP A 192 -27.06 25.94 -3.56
CA ASP A 192 -27.37 26.86 -4.65
C ASP A 192 -27.41 26.13 -6.01
N GLU A 193 -27.66 26.86 -7.10
CA GLU A 193 -27.72 26.26 -8.44
C GLU A 193 -26.38 25.62 -8.87
N ALA A 194 -25.25 26.27 -8.56
CA ALA A 194 -23.93 25.80 -8.94
C ALA A 194 -23.55 24.51 -8.19
N ALA A 195 -23.79 24.49 -6.87
CA ALA A 195 -23.55 23.32 -6.02
C ALA A 195 -24.45 22.13 -6.43
N ARG A 196 -25.74 22.37 -6.72
CA ARG A 196 -26.64 21.33 -7.23
C ARG A 196 -26.15 20.74 -8.53
N LYS A 197 -25.71 21.59 -9.46
CA LYS A 197 -25.13 21.15 -10.72
C LYS A 197 -23.88 20.29 -10.49
N GLN A 198 -22.97 20.71 -9.60
CA GLN A 198 -21.76 19.96 -9.29
C GLN A 198 -22.07 18.58 -8.69
N VAL A 199 -23.00 18.50 -7.74
CA VAL A 199 -23.45 17.22 -7.15
C VAL A 199 -24.05 16.31 -8.23
N LEU A 200 -24.87 16.85 -9.14
CA LEU A 200 -25.46 16.09 -10.24
C LEU A 200 -24.43 15.64 -11.28
N ASP A 201 -23.49 16.52 -11.67
CA ASP A 201 -22.43 16.17 -12.63
C ASP A 201 -21.54 15.06 -12.06
N ALA A 202 -21.15 15.14 -10.78
CA ALA A 202 -20.40 14.08 -10.11
C ALA A 202 -21.20 12.76 -10.02
N PHE A 203 -22.50 12.85 -9.74
CA PHE A 203 -23.40 11.69 -9.78
C PHE A 203 -23.44 11.03 -11.17
N PHE A 204 -23.56 11.82 -12.25
CA PHE A 204 -23.55 11.30 -13.62
C PHE A 204 -22.19 10.72 -14.01
N ASN A 205 -21.09 11.30 -13.51
CA ASN A 205 -19.76 10.73 -13.70
C ASN A 205 -19.69 9.31 -13.14
N ARG A 206 -20.15 9.13 -11.90
CA ARG A 206 -20.15 7.82 -11.24
C ARG A 206 -20.98 6.79 -12.03
N LEU A 207 -22.21 7.14 -12.41
CA LEU A 207 -23.07 6.22 -13.17
C LEU A 207 -22.52 5.91 -14.57
N GLY A 208 -21.99 6.92 -15.26
CA GLY A 208 -21.38 6.76 -16.58
C GLY A 208 -20.17 5.82 -16.53
N ASP A 209 -19.28 6.02 -15.55
CA ASP A 209 -18.07 5.22 -15.37
C ASP A 209 -18.39 3.78 -14.96
N GLN A 210 -19.40 3.56 -14.10
CA GLN A 210 -19.87 2.22 -13.74
C GLN A 210 -20.46 1.46 -14.93
N ALA A 211 -21.34 2.12 -15.69
CA ALA A 211 -21.93 1.52 -16.89
C ALA A 211 -20.86 1.22 -17.95
N TYR A 212 -19.87 2.11 -18.10
CA TYR A 212 -18.70 1.87 -18.94
C TYR A 212 -17.89 0.66 -18.47
N GLY A 213 -17.60 0.55 -17.17
CA GLY A 213 -16.87 -0.58 -16.59
C GLY A 213 -17.56 -1.93 -16.89
N LYS A 214 -18.89 -2.01 -16.73
CA LYS A 214 -19.67 -3.21 -17.08
C LYS A 214 -19.54 -3.60 -18.55
N ILE A 215 -19.59 -2.62 -19.45
CA ILE A 215 -19.41 -2.85 -20.90
C ILE A 215 -18.01 -3.40 -21.17
N MET A 216 -16.98 -2.86 -20.52
CA MET A 216 -15.61 -3.32 -20.70
C MET A 216 -15.38 -4.73 -20.13
N GLN A 217 -15.99 -5.07 -19.00
CA GLN A 217 -15.98 -6.43 -18.45
C GLN A 217 -16.67 -7.44 -19.37
N ASP A 218 -17.85 -7.09 -19.90
CA ASP A 218 -18.55 -7.92 -20.87
C ASP A 218 -17.72 -8.13 -22.14
N PHE A 219 -17.07 -7.08 -22.64
CA PHE A 219 -16.16 -7.17 -23.77
C PHE A 219 -14.93 -8.03 -23.47
N ALA A 220 -14.31 -7.90 -22.29
CA ALA A 220 -13.18 -8.74 -21.88
C ALA A 220 -13.53 -10.24 -21.92
N LYS A 221 -14.76 -10.57 -21.51
CA LYS A 221 -15.27 -11.95 -21.49
C LYS A 221 -15.63 -12.48 -22.88
N HIS A 222 -16.26 -11.66 -23.71
CA HIS A 222 -16.87 -12.12 -24.96
C HIS A 222 -16.07 -11.78 -26.22
N ARG A 223 -15.19 -10.77 -26.16
CA ARG A 223 -14.33 -10.29 -27.25
C ARG A 223 -15.11 -9.92 -28.53
N ASP A 224 -16.35 -9.44 -28.37
CA ASP A 224 -17.25 -9.08 -29.47
C ASP A 224 -17.24 -7.56 -29.73
N TRP A 225 -16.58 -7.15 -30.81
CA TRP A 225 -16.43 -5.75 -31.20
C TRP A 225 -17.75 -5.09 -31.63
N ALA A 226 -18.67 -5.84 -32.26
CA ALA A 226 -19.96 -5.32 -32.69
C ALA A 226 -20.87 -5.05 -31.49
N LYS A 227 -20.86 -5.98 -30.53
CA LYS A 227 -21.56 -5.81 -29.24
C LYS A 227 -20.98 -4.63 -28.45
N LEU A 228 -19.65 -4.49 -28.39
CA LEU A 228 -18.99 -3.36 -27.74
C LEU A 228 -19.39 -2.02 -28.39
N SER A 229 -19.28 -1.89 -29.72
CA SER A 229 -19.67 -0.68 -30.45
C SER A 229 -21.13 -0.28 -30.14
N THR A 230 -22.05 -1.24 -30.22
CA THR A 230 -23.47 -1.01 -29.90
C THR A 230 -23.66 -0.55 -28.45
N ALA A 231 -23.02 -1.21 -27.49
CA ALA A 231 -23.13 -0.86 -26.08
C ALA A 231 -22.55 0.54 -25.77
N LEU A 232 -21.45 0.93 -26.41
CA LEU A 232 -20.88 2.27 -26.26
C LEU A 232 -21.78 3.36 -26.86
N ASP A 233 -22.42 3.11 -28.01
CA ASP A 233 -23.39 4.03 -28.61
C ASP A 233 -24.61 4.23 -27.70
N GLU A 234 -25.15 3.13 -27.16
CA GLU A 234 -26.23 3.15 -26.18
C GLU A 234 -25.84 3.93 -24.93
N LEU A 235 -24.60 3.73 -24.42
CA LEU A 235 -24.10 4.44 -23.25
C LEU A 235 -24.02 5.96 -23.49
N VAL A 236 -23.47 6.38 -24.62
CA VAL A 236 -23.35 7.80 -24.99
C VAL A 236 -24.73 8.46 -25.17
N LYS A 237 -25.73 7.71 -25.64
CA LYS A 237 -27.13 8.15 -25.74
C LYS A 237 -27.82 8.20 -24.38
N LYS A 238 -27.53 7.24 -23.49
CA LYS A 238 -28.07 7.15 -22.13
C LYS A 238 -27.63 8.32 -21.24
N PHE A 239 -26.37 8.76 -21.40
CA PHE A 239 -25.80 9.90 -20.65
C PHE A 239 -25.43 11.06 -21.59
N PRO A 240 -26.42 11.86 -22.06
CA PRO A 240 -26.16 12.91 -23.04
C PRO A 240 -25.43 14.14 -22.46
N LEU A 241 -25.41 14.32 -21.15
CA LEU A 241 -24.80 15.43 -20.41
C LEU A 241 -24.32 14.93 -19.02
N GLY A 242 -23.52 15.74 -18.32
CA GLY A 242 -23.11 15.50 -16.93
C GLY A 242 -21.98 14.49 -16.75
N TRP A 243 -21.79 13.56 -17.69
CA TRP A 243 -20.68 12.62 -17.68
C TRP A 243 -19.45 13.18 -18.43
N GLN A 244 -18.39 13.50 -17.68
CA GLN A 244 -17.15 14.11 -18.15
C GLN A 244 -16.40 13.24 -19.17
N ARG A 245 -16.40 11.91 -19.01
CA ARG A 245 -15.71 11.00 -19.92
C ARG A 245 -16.52 10.65 -21.18
N ARG A 246 -17.74 11.18 -21.32
CA ARG A 246 -18.62 10.88 -22.46
C ARG A 246 -17.96 11.15 -23.81
N ASP A 247 -17.31 12.30 -23.97
CA ASP A 247 -16.69 12.65 -25.25
C ASP A 247 -15.49 11.76 -25.56
N ALA A 248 -14.74 11.34 -24.54
CA ALA A 248 -13.72 10.31 -24.69
C ALA A 248 -14.32 8.96 -25.12
N VAL A 249 -15.47 8.57 -24.54
CA VAL A 249 -16.17 7.34 -24.94
C VAL A 249 -16.75 7.44 -26.35
N ARG A 250 -17.12 8.63 -26.83
CA ARG A 250 -17.48 8.85 -28.25
C ARG A 250 -16.32 8.60 -29.19
N VAL A 251 -15.11 9.07 -28.84
CA VAL A 251 -13.90 8.76 -29.60
C VAL A 251 -13.66 7.26 -29.60
N PHE A 252 -13.77 6.59 -28.44
CA PHE A 252 -13.60 5.15 -28.35
C PHE A 252 -14.65 4.37 -29.15
N HIS A 253 -15.92 4.79 -29.10
CA HIS A 253 -17.00 4.22 -29.89
C HIS A 253 -16.70 4.28 -31.38
N HIS A 254 -16.15 5.39 -31.88
CA HIS A 254 -15.72 5.50 -33.27
C HIS A 254 -14.68 4.42 -33.61
N HIS A 255 -13.60 4.29 -32.82
CA HIS A 255 -12.57 3.28 -33.06
C HIS A 255 -13.09 1.83 -32.94
N ALA A 256 -13.96 1.54 -31.97
CA ALA A 256 -14.59 0.23 -31.81
C ALA A 256 -15.48 -0.11 -33.01
N THR A 257 -16.21 0.87 -33.54
CA THR A 257 -17.06 0.72 -34.73
C THR A 257 -16.22 0.44 -35.98
N GLU A 258 -15.11 1.15 -36.18
CA GLU A 258 -14.21 0.85 -37.29
C GLU A 258 -13.57 -0.54 -37.13
N ARG A 259 -13.18 -0.94 -35.92
CA ARG A 259 -12.63 -2.27 -35.64
C ARG A 259 -13.63 -3.39 -35.91
N ALA A 260 -14.91 -3.18 -35.61
CA ALA A 260 -15.99 -4.15 -35.83
C ALA A 260 -16.26 -4.45 -37.31
N LYS A 261 -15.89 -3.53 -38.22
CA LYS A 261 -16.02 -3.73 -39.68
C LYS A 261 -14.91 -4.63 -40.25
N LEU A 262 -13.82 -4.81 -39.51
CA LEU A 262 -12.65 -5.55 -39.97
C LEU A 262 -12.80 -7.05 -39.66
N PRO A 263 -12.11 -7.93 -40.42
CA PRO A 263 -12.03 -9.34 -40.08
C PRO A 263 -11.43 -9.57 -38.69
N ALA A 264 -11.58 -10.80 -38.17
CA ALA A 264 -11.04 -11.19 -36.86
C ALA A 264 -9.54 -10.87 -36.73
N ALA A 265 -8.76 -11.14 -37.79
CA ALA A 265 -7.38 -10.70 -37.97
C ALA A 265 -7.33 -9.48 -38.92
N PRO A 266 -7.36 -8.24 -38.41
CA PRO A 266 -7.39 -7.05 -39.25
C PRO A 266 -6.05 -6.87 -39.98
N PRO A 267 -6.04 -6.35 -41.21
CA PRO A 267 -4.80 -6.05 -41.92
C PRO A 267 -3.97 -5.00 -41.16
N LEU A 268 -2.65 -5.00 -41.34
CA LEU A 268 -1.78 -3.98 -40.75
C LEU A 268 -1.96 -2.64 -41.47
N LYS A 269 -2.03 -1.55 -40.72
CA LYS A 269 -1.98 -0.17 -41.26
C LYS A 269 -0.61 0.42 -41.02
N THR A 270 0.30 0.30 -41.98
CA THR A 270 1.70 0.72 -41.81
C THR A 270 2.07 1.95 -42.62
N LYS A 271 3.00 2.74 -42.09
CA LYS A 271 3.64 3.83 -42.83
C LYS A 271 4.79 3.25 -43.66
N GLY A 272 4.51 2.89 -44.92
CA GLY A 272 5.44 2.24 -45.84
C GLY A 272 5.08 0.78 -46.12
N THR A 273 5.62 0.23 -47.21
CA THR A 273 5.34 -1.15 -47.65
C THR A 273 6.23 -2.14 -46.92
N LEU A 274 5.67 -2.89 -45.97
CA LEU A 274 6.35 -4.05 -45.36
C LEU A 274 6.35 -5.25 -46.31
N SER A 275 7.39 -6.08 -46.27
CA SER A 275 7.42 -7.35 -47.01
C SER A 275 6.35 -8.32 -46.49
N ALA A 276 5.98 -9.33 -47.28
CA ALA A 276 4.99 -10.32 -46.87
C ALA A 276 5.44 -11.09 -45.61
N ASP A 277 6.73 -11.36 -45.48
CA ASP A 277 7.31 -12.06 -44.33
C ASP A 277 7.31 -11.17 -43.08
N ASP A 278 7.64 -9.89 -43.21
CA ASP A 278 7.58 -8.93 -42.09
C ASP A 278 6.15 -8.74 -41.57
N GLN A 279 5.19 -8.62 -42.49
CA GLN A 279 3.78 -8.51 -42.13
C GLN A 279 3.31 -9.76 -41.39
N LYS A 280 3.68 -10.94 -41.88
CA LYS A 280 3.37 -12.21 -41.22
C LYS A 280 3.96 -12.25 -39.81
N THR A 281 5.21 -11.83 -39.65
CA THR A 281 5.90 -11.87 -38.35
C THR A 281 5.24 -10.94 -37.32
N LEU A 282 4.88 -9.71 -37.71
CA LEU A 282 4.14 -8.78 -36.84
C LEU A 282 2.75 -9.30 -36.48
N LEU A 283 2.05 -9.92 -37.42
CA LEU A 283 0.73 -10.51 -37.17
C LEU A 283 0.79 -11.71 -36.22
N ASP A 284 1.81 -12.57 -36.37
CA ASP A 284 2.04 -13.71 -35.47
C ASP A 284 2.34 -13.22 -34.04
N TRP A 285 3.18 -12.19 -33.89
CA TRP A 285 3.45 -11.54 -32.60
C TRP A 285 2.19 -10.97 -31.94
N LEU A 286 1.38 -10.21 -32.68
CA LEU A 286 0.12 -9.65 -32.16
C LEU A 286 -0.84 -10.76 -31.71
N LYS A 287 -0.88 -11.88 -32.42
CA LYS A 287 -1.70 -13.05 -32.06
C LYS A 287 -1.23 -13.72 -30.77
N GLU A 288 0.07 -13.80 -30.55
CA GLU A 288 0.62 -14.30 -29.28
C GLU A 288 0.21 -13.40 -28.10
N LEU A 289 0.34 -12.08 -28.26
CA LEU A 289 -0.07 -11.12 -27.23
C LEU A 289 -1.57 -11.22 -26.90
N GLU A 290 -2.43 -11.36 -27.91
CA GLU A 290 -3.88 -11.49 -27.72
C GLU A 290 -4.30 -12.83 -27.08
N ALA A 291 -3.41 -13.83 -27.09
CA ALA A 291 -3.62 -15.11 -26.41
C ALA A 291 -3.35 -15.04 -24.89
N GLY A 292 -2.91 -13.89 -24.36
CA GLY A 292 -2.58 -13.72 -22.94
C GLY A 292 -1.26 -14.39 -22.55
N ASN A 293 -0.50 -14.83 -23.54
CA ASN A 293 0.91 -15.10 -23.34
C ASN A 293 1.55 -13.72 -23.22
N GLN A 294 2.17 -13.39 -22.07
CA GLN A 294 3.31 -12.45 -21.93
C GLN A 294 3.16 -11.21 -21.03
N SER A 295 4.30 -10.87 -20.43
CA SER A 295 4.66 -9.58 -19.85
C SER A 295 5.64 -8.87 -20.79
N PRO A 296 5.63 -7.53 -20.91
CA PRO A 296 6.62 -6.81 -21.70
C PRO A 296 8.03 -6.90 -21.09
N PHE A 297 9.06 -7.00 -21.94
CA PHE A 297 10.47 -7.33 -21.62
C PHE A 297 11.39 -6.15 -21.27
N HIS A 298 12.54 -6.47 -20.65
CA HIS A 298 13.76 -5.63 -20.59
C HIS A 298 14.48 -5.55 -21.96
N ILE A 299 15.46 -4.65 -22.10
CA ILE A 299 16.11 -4.21 -23.36
C ILE A 299 16.55 -5.40 -24.26
N TRP A 300 15.70 -5.75 -25.23
CA TRP A 300 15.82 -6.96 -26.07
C TRP A 300 16.69 -6.79 -27.32
N THR A 301 17.16 -5.57 -27.61
CA THR A 301 18.05 -5.27 -28.73
C THR A 301 19.49 -5.72 -28.50
N LEU A 302 19.85 -6.04 -27.24
CA LEU A 302 21.12 -6.64 -26.88
C LEU A 302 20.97 -8.16 -26.75
N PRO A 303 21.92 -8.96 -27.27
CA PRO A 303 21.85 -10.42 -27.14
C PRO A 303 22.00 -10.83 -25.67
N PRO A 304 21.37 -11.92 -25.20
CA PRO A 304 21.62 -12.40 -23.85
C PRO A 304 23.10 -12.74 -23.67
N LEU A 305 23.70 -12.29 -22.57
CA LEU A 305 25.04 -12.74 -22.20
C LEU A 305 24.94 -14.19 -21.72
N VAL A 306 25.84 -15.05 -22.19
CA VAL A 306 25.89 -16.51 -21.90
C VAL A 306 26.12 -16.82 -20.40
N LEU A 307 26.12 -15.81 -19.52
CA LEU A 307 26.42 -15.93 -18.09
C LEU A 307 25.21 -16.28 -17.21
N GLU A 308 23.99 -16.35 -17.75
CA GLU A 308 22.81 -16.76 -16.98
C GLU A 308 22.63 -18.30 -17.06
N GLU A 309 23.35 -19.04 -16.23
CA GLU A 309 22.94 -20.42 -15.87
C GLU A 309 21.61 -20.43 -15.07
N ASP A 310 21.11 -19.26 -14.65
CA ASP A 310 19.88 -19.08 -13.86
C ASP A 310 18.61 -18.77 -14.69
N VAL A 311 18.64 -18.85 -16.03
CA VAL A 311 17.44 -18.61 -16.88
C VAL A 311 16.28 -19.54 -16.50
N GLU A 312 16.56 -20.74 -15.99
CA GLU A 312 15.52 -21.67 -15.50
C GLU A 312 14.74 -21.12 -14.29
N SER A 313 15.32 -20.25 -13.47
CA SER A 313 14.63 -19.66 -12.30
C SER A 313 13.69 -18.50 -12.66
N ARG A 314 13.94 -17.83 -13.80
CA ARG A 314 13.07 -16.78 -14.38
C ARG A 314 12.08 -17.32 -15.42
N SER A 315 12.18 -18.60 -15.78
CA SER A 315 11.38 -19.28 -16.83
C SER A 315 9.87 -19.36 -16.59
N ASN A 316 9.36 -18.85 -15.46
CA ASN A 316 7.92 -18.63 -15.28
C ASN A 316 7.41 -17.32 -15.94
N GLU A 317 8.30 -16.48 -16.47
CA GLU A 317 7.91 -15.34 -17.30
C GLU A 317 7.63 -15.82 -18.72
N MET A 318 6.37 -15.75 -19.13
CA MET A 318 5.93 -16.06 -20.49
C MET A 318 6.66 -15.13 -21.48
N GLU A 319 7.67 -15.64 -22.17
CA GLU A 319 8.45 -14.87 -23.13
C GLU A 319 7.76 -14.77 -24.52
N THR A 320 7.70 -13.59 -25.15
CA THR A 320 7.50 -13.42 -26.61
C THR A 320 8.76 -13.85 -27.32
N ALA A 321 8.65 -14.68 -28.35
CA ALA A 321 9.77 -14.99 -29.22
C ALA A 321 10.16 -13.82 -30.13
N PHE A 322 9.22 -12.93 -30.48
CA PHE A 322 9.37 -12.04 -31.64
C PHE A 322 10.42 -10.90 -31.53
N PRO A 323 10.41 -9.97 -30.56
CA PRO A 323 11.42 -8.91 -30.52
C PRO A 323 12.83 -9.49 -30.31
N ARG A 324 12.94 -10.56 -29.51
CA ARG A 324 14.21 -11.22 -29.18
C ARG A 324 14.79 -12.02 -30.35
N SER A 325 13.94 -12.70 -31.13
CA SER A 325 14.38 -13.49 -32.30
C SER A 325 14.79 -12.62 -33.48
N VAL A 326 14.23 -11.41 -33.61
CA VAL A 326 14.49 -10.50 -34.73
C VAL A 326 15.53 -9.41 -34.37
N GLY A 327 15.75 -9.14 -33.08
CA GLY A 327 16.75 -8.17 -32.60
C GLY A 327 16.47 -6.77 -33.14
N LEU A 328 17.51 -5.96 -33.37
CA LEU A 328 17.38 -4.57 -33.86
C LEU A 328 16.46 -4.39 -35.09
N ALA A 329 16.32 -5.41 -35.95
CA ALA A 329 15.42 -5.36 -37.10
C ALA A 329 13.94 -5.25 -36.70
N ALA A 330 13.56 -5.56 -35.45
CA ALA A 330 12.21 -5.32 -34.94
C ALA A 330 11.92 -3.82 -34.75
N VAL A 331 12.92 -2.95 -34.60
CA VAL A 331 12.70 -1.50 -34.42
C VAL A 331 11.94 -0.89 -35.61
N PRO A 332 12.38 -1.02 -36.88
CA PRO A 332 11.62 -0.49 -38.02
C PRO A 332 10.25 -1.17 -38.19
N LEU A 333 10.11 -2.44 -37.81
CA LEU A 333 8.82 -3.15 -37.87
C LEU A 333 7.81 -2.58 -36.85
N LEU A 334 8.25 -2.36 -35.62
CA LEU A 334 7.44 -1.74 -34.57
C LEU A 334 7.16 -0.26 -34.90
N ALA A 335 8.14 0.47 -35.44
CA ALA A 335 7.96 1.86 -35.87
C ALA A 335 6.90 1.96 -36.99
N ALA A 336 6.84 0.98 -37.90
CA ALA A 336 5.82 0.92 -38.94
C ALA A 336 4.40 0.76 -38.37
N LEU A 337 4.25 0.14 -37.20
CA LEU A 337 2.98 -0.01 -36.48
C LEU A 337 2.56 1.22 -35.67
N LEU A 338 3.43 2.22 -35.49
CA LEU A 338 3.07 3.43 -34.75
C LEU A 338 1.98 4.27 -35.42
N ALA A 339 1.69 4.02 -36.70
CA ALA A 339 0.55 4.59 -37.42
C ALA A 339 -0.71 3.70 -37.39
N ASP A 340 -0.64 2.50 -36.80
CA ASP A 340 -1.75 1.54 -36.76
C ASP A 340 -2.64 1.77 -35.52
N ASP A 341 -3.70 2.53 -35.72
CA ASP A 341 -4.73 2.83 -34.72
C ASP A 341 -5.72 1.69 -34.47
N THR A 342 -5.50 0.51 -35.05
CA THR A 342 -6.39 -0.64 -34.90
C THR A 342 -6.35 -1.17 -33.46
N LEU A 343 -7.53 -1.23 -32.82
CA LEU A 343 -7.70 -1.81 -31.49
C LEU A 343 -7.42 -3.32 -31.46
N THR A 344 -6.80 -3.78 -30.38
CA THR A 344 -6.40 -5.19 -30.14
C THR A 344 -7.17 -5.80 -28.97
N LEU A 345 -6.96 -7.09 -28.68
CA LEU A 345 -7.59 -7.80 -27.56
C LEU A 345 -6.69 -7.95 -26.31
N VAL A 346 -5.52 -7.30 -26.28
CA VAL A 346 -4.51 -7.46 -25.21
C VAL A 346 -4.92 -6.73 -23.92
N GLY A 347 -4.61 -7.31 -22.74
CA GLY A 347 -4.61 -6.61 -21.45
C GLY A 347 -5.96 -6.39 -20.77
N LEU A 348 -6.98 -7.22 -21.06
CA LEU A 348 -8.35 -7.05 -20.56
C LEU A 348 -8.69 -7.90 -19.31
N ASP A 349 -7.80 -8.76 -18.85
CA ASP A 349 -8.01 -9.82 -17.86
C ASP A 349 -7.50 -9.48 -16.44
N GLY A 350 -7.39 -8.19 -16.09
CA GLY A 350 -7.14 -7.74 -14.72
C GLY A 350 -5.72 -7.93 -14.17
N ARG A 351 -4.91 -8.82 -14.78
CA ARG A 351 -3.48 -9.01 -14.42
C ARG A 351 -2.53 -8.02 -15.10
N GLY A 352 -2.99 -7.34 -16.15
CA GLY A 352 -2.19 -6.42 -16.97
C GLY A 352 -2.23 -4.95 -16.53
N GLY A 353 -2.18 -4.66 -15.23
CA GLY A 353 -2.24 -3.29 -14.66
C GLY A 353 -1.13 -2.32 -15.07
N GLY A 354 -0.36 -2.59 -16.13
CA GLY A 354 0.83 -1.82 -16.52
C GLY A 354 0.61 -0.70 -17.54
N PHE A 355 -0.58 -0.56 -18.15
CA PHE A 355 -0.80 0.43 -19.22
C PHE A 355 -1.59 1.68 -18.79
N GLN A 356 -1.83 1.87 -17.49
CA GLN A 356 -2.33 3.14 -16.99
C GLN A 356 -1.19 4.17 -16.96
N GLN A 357 -0.97 4.85 -18.09
CA GLN A 357 -0.16 6.05 -18.07
C GLN A 357 -0.94 7.12 -17.30
N HIS A 358 -0.47 7.40 -16.09
CA HIS A 358 -0.97 8.48 -15.25
C HIS A 358 -0.61 9.83 -15.89
N PHE A 359 -1.34 10.24 -16.93
CA PHE A 359 -1.31 11.60 -17.45
C PHE A 359 -2.00 12.55 -16.47
N PHE A 360 -1.24 13.03 -15.48
CA PHE A 360 -1.64 14.18 -14.67
C PHE A 360 -1.30 15.48 -15.41
N GLY A 361 -1.92 15.68 -16.57
CA GLY A 361 -1.85 16.93 -17.33
C GLY A 361 -3.17 17.69 -17.23
N GLY A 362 -3.18 18.77 -16.46
CA GLY A 362 -4.27 19.75 -16.46
C GLY A 362 -4.22 20.58 -17.74
N GLY A 363 -4.52 19.96 -18.89
CA GLY A 363 -4.51 20.64 -20.18
C GLY A 363 -5.44 21.85 -20.17
N GLN A 364 -4.94 23.02 -20.54
CA GLN A 364 -5.72 24.25 -20.52
C GLN A 364 -6.77 24.29 -21.65
N ASP A 365 -6.50 23.62 -22.78
CA ASP A 365 -7.42 23.51 -23.93
C ASP A 365 -8.37 22.30 -23.81
N LYS A 366 -9.55 22.41 -24.43
CA LYS A 366 -10.55 21.33 -24.56
C LYS A 366 -10.01 20.11 -25.31
N THR A 367 -9.17 20.31 -26.32
CA THR A 367 -8.61 19.20 -27.14
C THR A 367 -7.69 18.34 -26.29
N GLU A 368 -6.82 18.97 -25.51
CA GLU A 368 -5.89 18.29 -24.60
C GLU A 368 -6.65 17.55 -23.48
N ARG A 369 -7.68 18.19 -22.90
CA ARG A 369 -8.55 17.52 -21.91
C ARG A 369 -9.27 16.30 -22.48
N LEU A 370 -9.77 16.39 -23.71
CA LEU A 370 -10.39 15.25 -24.39
C LEU A 370 -9.38 14.13 -24.64
N ARG A 371 -8.17 14.47 -25.08
CA ARG A 371 -7.07 13.52 -25.28
C ARG A 371 -6.71 12.81 -23.97
N ASN A 372 -6.49 13.55 -22.88
CA ASN A 372 -6.16 12.99 -21.58
C ASN A 372 -7.31 12.12 -21.03
N SER A 373 -8.56 12.55 -21.25
CA SER A 373 -9.75 11.76 -20.90
C SER A 373 -9.82 10.46 -21.70
N TYR A 374 -9.49 10.48 -23.00
CA TYR A 374 -9.45 9.28 -23.84
C TYR A 374 -8.31 8.34 -23.47
N GLN A 375 -7.11 8.87 -23.19
CA GLN A 375 -5.96 8.08 -22.78
C GLN A 375 -6.21 7.39 -21.43
N SER A 376 -6.87 8.06 -20.48
CA SER A 376 -7.23 7.50 -19.17
C SER A 376 -8.41 6.51 -19.17
N LEU A 377 -9.13 6.33 -20.28
CA LEU A 377 -10.15 5.29 -20.39
C LEU A 377 -9.54 3.89 -20.34
N GLN A 378 -10.17 3.00 -19.57
CA GLN A 378 -9.92 1.56 -19.64
C GLN A 378 -10.44 1.01 -20.97
N LYS A 379 -9.56 0.96 -21.97
CA LYS A 379 -9.87 0.49 -23.32
C LYS A 379 -8.78 -0.47 -23.80
N PRO A 380 -9.08 -1.35 -24.77
CA PRO A 380 -8.06 -2.19 -25.38
C PRO A 380 -7.01 -1.31 -26.07
N PRO A 381 -5.72 -1.64 -25.98
CA PRO A 381 -4.67 -0.86 -26.64
C PRO A 381 -4.78 -1.00 -28.15
N THR A 382 -4.35 0.04 -28.88
CA THR A 382 -4.14 -0.10 -30.33
C THR A 382 -2.80 -0.79 -30.60
N ARG A 383 -2.59 -1.27 -31.82
CA ARG A 383 -1.29 -1.81 -32.26
C ARG A 383 -0.16 -0.79 -32.11
N ALA A 384 -0.42 0.49 -32.36
CA ALA A 384 0.54 1.57 -32.10
C ALA A 384 0.91 1.67 -30.62
N HIS A 385 -0.05 1.56 -29.69
CA HIS A 385 0.25 1.55 -28.24
C HIS A 385 1.11 0.34 -27.85
N LEU A 386 0.80 -0.85 -28.38
CA LEU A 386 1.60 -2.04 -28.13
C LEU A 386 3.02 -1.87 -28.67
N ALA A 387 3.16 -1.43 -29.92
CA ALA A 387 4.46 -1.18 -30.53
C ALA A 387 5.27 -0.13 -29.76
N TRP A 388 4.64 0.97 -29.35
CA TRP A 388 5.29 2.00 -28.54
C TRP A 388 5.77 1.45 -27.20
N SER A 389 4.95 0.68 -26.49
CA SER A 389 5.33 0.12 -25.19
C SER A 389 6.53 -0.83 -25.25
N VAL A 390 6.75 -1.45 -26.40
CA VAL A 390 7.94 -2.27 -26.66
C VAL A 390 9.12 -1.39 -27.10
N LEU A 391 8.88 -0.38 -27.93
CA LEU A 391 9.89 0.54 -28.43
C LEU A 391 10.46 1.43 -27.33
N GLU A 392 9.64 2.04 -26.48
CA GLU A 392 10.08 3.02 -25.47
C GLU A 392 11.14 2.44 -24.54
N ARG A 393 11.12 1.12 -24.31
CA ARG A 393 12.11 0.41 -23.50
C ARG A 393 13.48 0.30 -24.15
N VAL A 394 13.54 0.31 -25.47
CA VAL A 394 14.79 0.19 -26.26
C VAL A 394 15.15 1.48 -26.98
N LEU A 395 14.35 2.54 -26.84
CA LEU A 395 14.67 3.86 -27.36
C LEU A 395 15.46 4.67 -26.32
N PRO A 396 16.46 5.47 -26.73
CA PRO A 396 17.11 6.49 -25.92
C PRO A 396 16.13 7.38 -25.14
N GLN A 397 16.54 7.88 -23.95
CA GLN A 397 15.65 8.64 -23.07
C GLN A 397 15.08 9.92 -23.73
N ASP A 398 15.86 10.59 -24.56
CA ASP A 398 15.46 11.78 -25.32
C ASP A 398 14.37 11.47 -26.37
N LEU A 399 14.29 10.22 -26.85
CA LEU A 399 13.23 9.76 -27.75
C LEU A 399 12.00 9.23 -27.00
N ARG A 400 12.11 8.98 -25.70
CA ARG A 400 10.97 8.62 -24.83
C ARG A 400 10.18 9.88 -24.51
N ARG A 401 9.37 10.35 -25.46
CA ARG A 401 8.49 11.51 -25.25
C ARG A 401 7.44 11.16 -24.19
N SER A 402 7.30 12.02 -23.19
CA SER A 402 6.29 11.87 -22.13
C SER A 402 4.89 12.30 -22.59
N ASP A 403 4.75 13.01 -23.71
CA ASP A 403 3.47 13.40 -24.30
C ASP A 403 3.14 12.59 -25.57
N LEU A 404 2.33 11.54 -25.41
CA LEU A 404 1.91 10.65 -26.49
C LEU A 404 0.84 11.26 -27.42
N ALA A 405 1.03 12.52 -27.84
CA ALA A 405 0.04 13.23 -28.64
C ALA A 405 -0.13 12.64 -30.05
N ASP A 406 0.93 12.08 -30.64
CA ASP A 406 0.89 11.34 -31.90
C ASP A 406 2.12 10.42 -32.08
N PHE A 407 1.92 9.10 -31.96
CA PHE A 407 2.98 8.11 -32.18
C PHE A 407 3.58 8.19 -33.60
N ALA A 408 2.80 8.62 -34.60
CA ALA A 408 3.24 8.66 -35.98
C ALA A 408 4.29 9.76 -36.23
N GLU A 409 4.33 10.79 -35.39
CA GLU A 409 5.33 11.87 -35.43
C GLU A 409 6.70 11.40 -34.93
N ALA A 410 6.77 10.38 -34.07
CA ALA A 410 8.03 9.83 -33.57
C ALA A 410 8.74 8.93 -34.60
N ILE A 411 8.05 8.46 -35.63
CA ILE A 411 8.58 7.52 -36.63
C ILE A 411 9.90 8.00 -37.26
N PRO A 412 10.03 9.25 -37.77
CA PRO A 412 11.27 9.70 -38.39
C PRO A 412 12.47 9.69 -37.44
N ASP A 413 12.27 10.11 -36.19
CA ASP A 413 13.33 10.16 -35.17
C ASP A 413 13.79 8.76 -34.78
N ILE A 414 12.84 7.83 -34.60
CA ILE A 414 13.12 6.41 -34.31
C ILE A 414 13.90 5.76 -35.46
N LEU A 415 13.47 5.99 -36.71
CA LEU A 415 14.15 5.42 -37.87
C LEU A 415 15.54 6.05 -38.08
N ALA A 416 15.72 7.33 -37.78
CA ALA A 416 17.03 7.98 -37.80
C ALA A 416 17.97 7.40 -36.74
N TRP A 417 17.48 7.18 -35.52
CA TRP A 417 18.23 6.49 -34.47
C TRP A 417 18.58 5.05 -34.88
N HIS A 418 17.61 4.26 -35.35
CA HIS A 418 17.87 2.91 -35.85
C HIS A 418 18.93 2.91 -36.96
N ALA A 419 18.86 3.84 -37.91
CA ALA A 419 19.84 3.94 -38.99
C ALA A 419 21.26 4.23 -38.47
N SER A 420 21.41 4.91 -37.32
CA SER A 420 22.72 5.18 -36.72
C SER A 420 23.29 4.00 -35.92
N VAL A 421 22.45 3.05 -35.48
CA VAL A 421 22.87 1.92 -34.62
C VAL A 421 22.65 0.52 -35.21
N LYS A 422 21.95 0.37 -36.35
CA LYS A 422 21.59 -0.95 -36.91
C LYS A 422 22.78 -1.88 -37.20
N ASP A 423 23.93 -1.29 -37.52
CA ASP A 423 25.18 -1.99 -37.84
C ASP A 423 26.17 -1.92 -36.67
N ALA A 424 25.75 -1.38 -35.52
CA ALA A 424 26.57 -1.27 -34.32
C ALA A 424 26.78 -2.65 -33.69
N ALA A 425 28.01 -2.93 -33.25
CA ALA A 425 28.25 -4.12 -32.44
C ALA A 425 27.48 -3.99 -31.09
N PRO A 426 27.16 -5.09 -30.39
CA PRO A 426 26.43 -5.04 -29.12
C PRO A 426 27.03 -4.06 -28.10
N ALA A 427 28.35 -3.99 -28.00
CA ALA A 427 29.02 -3.04 -27.11
C ALA A 427 28.87 -1.56 -27.53
N ASP A 428 28.77 -1.28 -28.84
CA ASP A 428 28.52 0.06 -29.37
C ASP A 428 27.09 0.51 -29.13
N LEU A 429 26.12 -0.40 -29.33
CA LEU A 429 24.72 -0.17 -29.02
C LEU A 429 24.52 0.07 -27.52
N ALA A 430 25.15 -0.76 -26.68
CA ALA A 430 25.10 -0.60 -25.23
C ALA A 430 25.69 0.73 -24.77
N LEU A 431 26.80 1.17 -25.38
CA LEU A 431 27.37 2.48 -25.11
C LEU A 431 26.40 3.61 -25.49
N ALA A 432 25.71 3.52 -26.63
CA ALA A 432 24.71 4.49 -27.02
C ALA A 432 23.53 4.57 -26.03
N TYR A 433 23.13 3.44 -25.44
CA TYR A 433 22.11 3.43 -24.39
C TYR A 433 22.56 4.13 -23.11
N ILE A 434 23.78 3.84 -22.66
CA ILE A 434 24.38 4.47 -21.48
C ILE A 434 24.51 5.99 -21.68
N GLU A 435 24.97 6.43 -22.85
CA GLU A 435 25.07 7.85 -23.20
C GLU A 435 23.70 8.55 -23.23
N SER A 436 22.61 7.80 -23.42
CA SER A 436 21.23 8.30 -23.34
C SER A 436 20.62 8.23 -21.94
N GLY A 437 21.39 7.88 -20.90
CA GLY A 437 20.92 7.77 -19.51
C GLY A 437 20.35 6.40 -19.12
N GLN A 438 20.47 5.37 -19.96
CA GLN A 438 20.04 4.00 -19.61
C GLN A 438 21.19 3.16 -19.08
N ASN A 439 21.20 2.96 -17.76
CA ASN A 439 22.23 2.21 -17.05
C ASN A 439 21.69 0.91 -16.42
N ASP A 440 20.97 0.10 -17.20
CA ASP A 440 20.58 -1.26 -16.79
C ASP A 440 21.82 -2.17 -16.73
N GLU A 441 21.83 -3.14 -15.80
CA GLU A 441 22.92 -4.10 -15.59
C GLU A 441 23.32 -4.84 -16.88
N THR A 442 22.33 -5.21 -17.70
CA THR A 442 22.54 -5.88 -19.00
C THR A 442 23.25 -4.98 -20.00
N VAL A 443 22.85 -3.71 -20.05
CA VAL A 443 23.46 -2.70 -20.94
C VAL A 443 24.90 -2.47 -20.52
N LEU A 444 25.14 -2.27 -19.23
CA LEU A 444 26.50 -2.09 -18.72
C LEU A 444 27.38 -3.30 -19.04
N ALA A 445 26.89 -4.51 -18.82
CA ALA A 445 27.64 -5.74 -19.08
C ALA A 445 28.07 -5.90 -20.55
N HIS A 446 27.24 -5.48 -21.50
CA HIS A 446 27.63 -5.42 -22.93
C HIS A 446 28.62 -4.29 -23.23
N ALA A 447 28.42 -3.11 -22.64
CA ALA A 447 29.31 -1.97 -22.87
C ALA A 447 30.74 -2.27 -22.36
N ILE A 448 30.88 -2.91 -21.20
CA ILE A 448 32.19 -3.28 -20.63
C ILE A 448 32.87 -4.45 -21.35
N ALA A 449 32.15 -5.21 -22.18
CA ALA A 449 32.73 -6.30 -22.97
C ALA A 449 33.68 -5.78 -24.07
N THR A 450 33.65 -4.48 -24.39
CA THR A 450 34.58 -3.88 -25.35
C THR A 450 36.03 -3.87 -24.85
N ASP A 451 36.97 -4.13 -25.77
CA ASP A 451 38.42 -3.96 -25.53
C ASP A 451 38.99 -2.73 -26.27
N ASP A 452 38.16 -1.99 -27.01
CA ASP A 452 38.59 -0.78 -27.71
C ASP A 452 38.88 0.36 -26.72
N PRO A 453 40.14 0.85 -26.62
CA PRO A 453 40.51 1.91 -25.69
C PRO A 453 39.69 3.20 -25.85
N LYS A 454 39.28 3.56 -27.08
CA LYS A 454 38.49 4.77 -27.33
C LYS A 454 37.06 4.63 -26.80
N LYS A 455 36.46 3.44 -26.95
CA LYS A 455 35.11 3.15 -26.43
C LYS A 455 35.10 3.09 -24.91
N LEU A 456 36.16 2.54 -24.30
CA LEU A 456 36.34 2.58 -22.85
C LEU A 456 36.44 4.01 -22.33
N VAL A 457 37.13 4.93 -23.03
CA VAL A 457 37.17 6.35 -22.65
C VAL A 457 35.79 7.02 -22.75
N ARG A 458 35.00 6.71 -23.78
CA ARG A 458 33.62 7.20 -23.89
C ARG A 458 32.75 6.67 -22.76
N LEU A 459 32.84 5.38 -22.45
CA LEU A 459 32.13 4.74 -21.35
C LEU A 459 32.52 5.37 -20.00
N GLU A 460 33.81 5.67 -19.77
CA GLU A 460 34.26 6.43 -18.59
C GLU A 460 33.55 7.78 -18.48
N GLY A 461 33.40 8.51 -19.59
CA GLY A 461 32.68 9.79 -19.63
C GLY A 461 31.22 9.65 -19.23
N ALA A 462 30.50 8.72 -19.86
CA ALA A 462 29.07 8.53 -19.60
C ALA A 462 28.78 7.99 -18.19
N MET A 463 29.60 7.06 -17.68
CA MET A 463 29.52 6.59 -16.29
C MET A 463 29.78 7.72 -15.29
N LEU A 464 30.73 8.62 -15.59
CA LEU A 464 31.01 9.78 -14.75
C LEU A 464 29.88 10.81 -14.80
N GLU A 465 29.19 10.98 -15.93
CA GLU A 465 28.06 11.91 -16.00
C GLU A 465 26.85 11.43 -15.18
N GLY A 466 26.55 10.13 -15.25
CA GLY A 466 25.41 9.49 -14.56
C GLY A 466 25.63 9.12 -13.10
N VAL A 467 26.87 9.12 -12.59
CA VAL A 467 27.15 8.72 -11.20
C VAL A 467 26.47 9.65 -10.19
N ASN A 468 25.87 9.05 -9.17
CA ASN A 468 25.35 9.73 -7.99
C ASN A 468 25.71 8.93 -6.73
N ILE A 469 25.60 9.56 -5.56
CA ILE A 469 26.05 8.98 -4.29
C ILE A 469 25.23 7.77 -3.81
N TRP A 470 24.01 7.63 -4.31
CA TRP A 470 23.07 6.57 -3.91
C TRP A 470 23.26 5.29 -4.71
N ASP A 471 23.95 5.34 -5.85
CA ASP A 471 24.13 4.22 -6.77
C ASP A 471 25.59 4.07 -7.24
N LEU A 472 26.51 3.98 -6.27
CA LEU A 472 27.94 3.73 -6.56
C LEU A 472 28.25 2.26 -6.81
N ASN A 473 27.42 1.35 -6.29
CA ASN A 473 27.61 -0.09 -6.45
C ASN A 473 27.45 -0.52 -7.92
N GLY A 474 26.61 0.18 -8.71
CA GLY A 474 26.47 -0.06 -10.15
C GLY A 474 27.77 0.15 -10.95
N LEU A 475 28.78 0.84 -10.41
CA LEU A 475 30.06 1.07 -11.09
C LEU A 475 31.05 -0.09 -10.95
N GLU A 476 30.84 -1.03 -10.04
CA GLU A 476 31.80 -2.10 -9.73
C GLU A 476 32.25 -2.89 -10.97
N PRO A 477 31.33 -3.39 -11.85
CA PRO A 477 31.74 -4.15 -13.04
C PRO A 477 32.65 -3.36 -13.98
N PHE A 478 32.38 -2.06 -14.13
CA PHE A 478 33.16 -1.18 -14.99
C PHE A 478 34.54 -0.88 -14.40
N VAL A 479 34.61 -0.60 -13.10
CA VAL A 479 35.86 -0.33 -12.41
C VAL A 479 36.76 -1.57 -12.40
N THR A 480 36.20 -2.76 -12.24
CA THR A 480 36.94 -4.03 -12.41
C THR A 480 37.49 -4.19 -13.83
N LYS A 481 36.72 -3.83 -14.87
CA LYS A 481 37.19 -3.86 -16.27
C LYS A 481 38.36 -2.89 -16.51
N LEU A 482 38.35 -1.70 -15.91
CA LEU A 482 39.46 -0.74 -16.02
C LEU A 482 40.75 -1.24 -15.36
N GLY A 483 40.63 -2.08 -14.34
CA GLY A 483 41.75 -2.69 -13.64
C GLY A 483 42.64 -1.70 -12.88
N PRO A 484 43.79 -2.16 -12.36
CA PRO A 484 44.62 -1.37 -11.43
C PRO A 484 45.32 -0.19 -12.11
N GLN A 485 45.44 -0.21 -13.45
CA GLN A 485 46.14 0.82 -14.21
C GLN A 485 45.27 2.06 -14.48
N ARG A 486 43.97 1.87 -14.76
CA ARG A 486 43.04 2.96 -15.14
C ARG A 486 41.99 3.25 -14.07
N GLY A 487 41.57 2.23 -13.32
CA GLY A 487 40.55 2.35 -12.28
C GLY A 487 40.83 3.48 -11.27
N PRO A 488 42.03 3.61 -10.69
CA PRO A 488 42.34 4.69 -9.74
C PRO A 488 42.15 6.10 -10.32
N SER A 489 42.52 6.31 -11.59
CA SER A 489 42.32 7.61 -12.25
C SER A 489 40.85 7.94 -12.46
N PHE A 490 40.04 6.95 -12.86
CA PHE A 490 38.59 7.12 -12.98
C PHE A 490 37.93 7.41 -11.62
N LEU A 491 38.29 6.65 -10.58
CA LEU A 491 37.75 6.86 -9.22
C LEU A 491 38.11 8.22 -8.63
N THR A 492 39.25 8.78 -9.03
CA THR A 492 39.61 10.16 -8.67
C THR A 492 38.62 11.18 -9.27
N LYS A 493 38.20 10.97 -10.53
CA LYS A 493 37.19 11.83 -11.19
C LYS A 493 35.81 11.66 -10.55
N VAL A 494 35.43 10.41 -10.23
CA VAL A 494 34.16 10.12 -9.53
C VAL A 494 34.12 10.82 -8.18
N ARG A 495 35.18 10.70 -7.38
CA ARG A 495 35.33 11.40 -6.10
C ARG A 495 35.15 12.91 -6.26
N GLN A 496 35.86 13.53 -7.21
CA GLN A 496 35.75 14.98 -7.46
C GLN A 496 34.34 15.43 -7.83
N LYS A 497 33.62 14.66 -8.67
CA LYS A 497 32.24 14.97 -9.02
C LYS A 497 31.31 14.87 -7.80
N LEU A 498 31.39 13.78 -7.04
CA LEU A 498 30.54 13.55 -5.88
C LEU A 498 30.80 14.56 -4.76
N GLU A 499 32.06 14.95 -4.51
CA GLU A 499 32.40 16.03 -3.58
C GLU A 499 31.80 17.37 -4.05
N GLY A 500 31.80 17.62 -5.36
CA GLY A 500 31.14 18.77 -5.97
C GLY A 500 29.61 18.75 -5.77
N ASP A 501 28.97 17.59 -5.92
CA ASP A 501 27.52 17.45 -5.71
C ASP A 501 27.14 17.52 -4.22
N LEU A 502 27.97 16.96 -3.32
CA LEU A 502 27.80 17.07 -1.86
C LEU A 502 27.78 18.52 -1.39
N SER A 503 28.60 19.38 -2.00
CA SER A 503 28.64 20.81 -1.67
C SER A 503 27.34 21.58 -1.98
N ARG A 504 26.42 20.98 -2.76
CA ARG A 504 25.11 21.57 -3.09
C ARG A 504 24.06 21.31 -2.01
N TYR A 505 24.26 20.30 -1.16
CA TYR A 505 23.35 19.95 -0.06
C TYR A 505 23.80 20.65 1.23
N GLN A 506 23.71 21.99 1.29
CA GLN A 506 24.33 22.82 2.34
C GLN A 506 23.61 22.84 3.71
N ASN A 507 22.53 22.09 3.90
CA ASN A 507 21.60 22.37 5.01
C ASN A 507 21.79 21.49 6.26
N ASP A 508 22.66 20.46 6.26
CA ASP A 508 22.86 19.58 7.42
C ASP A 508 24.27 18.97 7.42
N ALA A 509 25.09 19.32 8.43
CA ALA A 509 26.50 18.94 8.53
C ALA A 509 26.66 17.44 8.81
N SER A 510 25.76 16.85 9.59
CA SER A 510 25.74 15.41 9.83
C SER A 510 25.34 14.63 8.58
N GLN A 511 24.40 15.12 7.78
CA GLN A 511 24.00 14.47 6.55
C GLN A 511 25.14 14.50 5.55
N GLN A 512 25.86 15.63 5.45
CA GLN A 512 27.07 15.71 4.64
C GLN A 512 28.15 14.74 5.14
N GLU A 513 28.41 14.65 6.44
CA GLU A 513 29.41 13.72 6.98
C GLU A 513 28.99 12.25 6.79
N ARG A 514 27.70 11.93 6.95
CA ARG A 514 27.13 10.60 6.67
C ARG A 514 27.30 10.23 5.20
N GLN A 515 26.88 11.13 4.31
CA GLN A 515 27.00 10.94 2.87
C GLN A 515 28.48 10.83 2.47
N ARG A 516 29.37 11.64 3.06
CA ARG A 516 30.81 11.54 2.85
C ARG A 516 31.37 10.19 3.29
N LYS A 517 31.00 9.68 4.48
CA LYS A 517 31.40 8.34 4.94
C LYS A 517 30.89 7.24 4.01
N GLN A 518 29.64 7.34 3.56
CA GLN A 518 29.06 6.40 2.59
C GLN A 518 29.81 6.45 1.25
N MET A 519 30.10 7.64 0.74
CA MET A 519 30.90 7.84 -0.47
C MET A 519 32.30 7.24 -0.32
N GLU A 520 33.02 7.51 0.78
CA GLU A 520 34.36 6.97 1.04
C GLU A 520 34.36 5.45 1.15
N SER A 521 33.35 4.86 1.82
CA SER A 521 33.19 3.40 1.91
C SER A 521 33.00 2.77 0.52
N ALA A 522 32.09 3.34 -0.27
CA ALA A 522 31.81 2.87 -1.63
C ALA A 522 33.02 3.06 -2.56
N LEU A 523 33.70 4.20 -2.51
CA LEU A 523 34.93 4.43 -3.29
C LEU A 523 36.02 3.44 -2.92
N LYS A 524 36.20 3.11 -1.63
CA LYS A 524 37.17 2.10 -1.18
C LYS A 524 36.83 0.71 -1.70
N ARG A 525 35.54 0.36 -1.78
CA ARG A 525 35.08 -0.89 -2.42
C ARG A 525 35.43 -0.91 -3.91
N LEU A 526 35.15 0.18 -4.63
CA LEU A 526 35.50 0.30 -6.03
C LEU A 526 37.03 0.28 -6.26
N GLU A 527 37.83 0.86 -5.36
CA GLU A 527 39.29 0.78 -5.42
C GLU A 527 39.80 -0.66 -5.27
N ALA A 528 39.19 -1.45 -4.39
CA ALA A 528 39.49 -2.88 -4.26
C ALA A 528 39.08 -3.64 -5.54
N ALA A 529 37.90 -3.35 -6.08
CA ALA A 529 37.42 -3.91 -7.34
C ALA A 529 38.35 -3.59 -8.52
N ALA A 530 38.89 -2.37 -8.59
CA ALA A 530 39.89 -1.95 -9.59
C ALA A 530 41.18 -2.77 -9.48
N LYS A 531 41.62 -3.09 -8.26
CA LYS A 531 42.80 -3.93 -8.01
C LYS A 531 42.58 -5.41 -8.33
N GLY A 532 41.36 -5.81 -8.69
CA GLY A 532 40.99 -7.21 -8.86
C GLY A 532 40.92 -7.97 -7.54
N GLU A 533 40.84 -7.26 -6.41
CA GLU A 533 40.58 -7.84 -5.11
C GLU A 533 39.10 -8.25 -5.09
N LYS A 534 38.77 -9.40 -5.70
CA LYS A 534 37.44 -10.00 -5.60
C LYS A 534 37.18 -10.28 -4.12
N LYS A 535 36.51 -9.35 -3.44
CA LYS A 535 35.81 -9.65 -2.20
C LYS A 535 34.67 -10.59 -2.57
N THR A 536 34.97 -11.88 -2.66
CA THR A 536 33.94 -12.87 -2.35
C THR A 536 33.51 -12.48 -0.95
N PRO A 537 32.25 -12.07 -0.74
CA PRO A 537 31.84 -11.63 0.58
C PRO A 537 32.13 -12.76 1.55
N ASP A 538 33.09 -12.55 2.45
CA ASP A 538 33.48 -13.57 3.41
C ASP A 538 32.33 -13.66 4.40
N LEU A 539 31.53 -14.72 4.28
CA LEU A 539 30.38 -14.95 5.14
C LEU A 539 30.79 -14.89 6.62
N LYS A 540 32.00 -15.32 6.99
CA LYS A 540 32.50 -15.21 8.36
C LYS A 540 32.75 -13.76 8.76
N ALA A 541 33.28 -12.93 7.86
CA ALA A 541 33.46 -11.51 8.11
C ALA A 541 32.11 -10.77 8.19
N LEU A 542 31.15 -11.11 7.35
CA LEU A 542 29.79 -10.54 7.40
C LEU A 542 29.09 -10.91 8.72
N LEU A 543 29.19 -12.17 9.14
CA LEU A 543 28.69 -12.63 10.42
C LEU A 543 29.40 -11.95 11.60
N ALA A 544 30.69 -11.61 11.47
CA ALA A 544 31.40 -10.82 12.48
C ALA A 544 30.91 -9.36 12.55
N VAL A 545 30.55 -8.74 11.41
CA VAL A 545 29.91 -7.42 11.38
C VAL A 545 28.55 -7.47 12.08
N PHE A 546 27.76 -8.49 11.77
CA PHE A 546 26.48 -8.75 12.44
C PHE A 546 26.62 -9.04 13.93
N ALA A 547 27.65 -9.78 14.32
CA ALA A 547 27.95 -10.07 15.72
C ALA A 547 28.37 -8.82 16.49
N ALA A 548 29.17 -7.95 15.85
CA ALA A 548 29.63 -6.70 16.42
C ALA A 548 28.51 -5.65 16.53
N PHE A 549 27.43 -5.78 15.75
CA PHE A 549 26.32 -4.84 15.73
C PHE A 549 25.75 -4.62 17.12
N ASP A 550 25.78 -3.37 17.54
CA ASP A 550 24.99 -2.90 18.67
C ASP A 550 23.77 -2.13 18.11
N PRO A 551 22.54 -2.60 18.31
CA PRO A 551 21.34 -1.90 17.85
C PRO A 551 21.18 -0.51 18.46
N GLU A 552 21.89 -0.21 19.54
CA GLU A 552 21.94 1.10 20.19
C GLU A 552 23.07 2.02 19.66
N ALA A 553 23.93 1.52 18.75
CA ALA A 553 25.00 2.34 18.16
C ALA A 553 24.50 3.29 17.06
N GLU A 554 25.09 4.48 17.01
CA GLU A 554 24.79 5.53 16.01
C GLU A 554 25.27 5.17 14.58
N ASP A 555 24.75 5.92 13.60
CA ASP A 555 24.79 5.84 12.13
C ASP A 555 25.94 5.11 11.41
N ALA A 556 27.16 5.08 11.94
CA ALA A 556 28.30 4.43 11.27
C ALA A 556 28.18 2.90 11.23
N ASP A 557 27.64 2.29 12.30
CA ASP A 557 27.43 0.83 12.36
C ASP A 557 26.26 0.41 11.45
N GLN A 558 25.30 1.30 11.21
CA GLN A 558 24.17 1.05 10.30
C GLN A 558 24.59 0.94 8.84
N VAL A 559 25.59 1.73 8.39
CA VAL A 559 26.12 1.63 7.02
C VAL A 559 26.81 0.28 6.82
N ALA A 560 27.70 -0.12 7.75
CA ALA A 560 28.41 -1.39 7.68
C ALA A 560 27.45 -2.59 7.69
N ILE A 561 26.33 -2.47 8.41
CA ILE A 561 25.31 -3.53 8.47
C ILE A 561 24.43 -3.55 7.25
N ARG A 562 24.01 -2.40 6.73
CA ARG A 562 23.28 -2.32 5.45
C ARG A 562 24.10 -2.96 4.35
N GLU A 563 25.38 -2.59 4.27
CA GLU A 563 26.35 -3.20 3.39
C GLU A 563 26.47 -4.71 3.62
N ALA A 564 26.58 -5.16 4.87
CA ALA A 564 26.65 -6.58 5.17
C ALA A 564 25.35 -7.32 4.80
N TYR A 565 24.18 -6.68 4.93
CA TYR A 565 22.89 -7.22 4.49
C TYR A 565 22.80 -7.36 2.98
N GLU A 566 23.30 -6.39 2.20
CA GLU A 566 23.35 -6.46 0.74
C GLU A 566 24.31 -7.56 0.26
N ASP A 567 25.43 -7.74 0.97
CA ASP A 567 26.46 -8.73 0.61
C ASP A 567 26.13 -10.15 1.12
N PHE A 568 25.22 -10.29 2.09
CA PHE A 568 24.88 -11.58 2.70
C PHE A 568 24.16 -12.56 1.75
N PRO A 569 23.15 -12.18 0.95
CA PRO A 569 22.60 -13.04 -0.09
C PRO A 569 23.67 -13.52 -1.09
N LYS A 570 24.58 -12.62 -1.51
CA LYS A 570 25.69 -12.96 -2.41
C LYS A 570 26.65 -13.98 -1.79
N ALA A 571 26.97 -13.81 -0.50
CA ALA A 571 27.83 -14.73 0.26
C ALA A 571 27.19 -16.13 0.41
N THR A 572 25.87 -16.17 0.53
CA THR A 572 25.11 -17.40 0.81
C THR A 572 24.55 -18.06 -0.45
N LYS A 573 24.56 -17.40 -1.62
CA LYS A 573 24.02 -17.93 -2.89
C LYS A 573 24.60 -19.29 -3.27
N LYS A 574 25.88 -19.54 -2.96
CA LYS A 574 26.57 -20.80 -3.27
C LYS A 574 26.38 -21.89 -2.21
N LEU A 575 25.74 -21.57 -1.09
CA LEU A 575 25.48 -22.52 -0.02
C LEU A 575 24.14 -23.21 -0.29
N SER A 576 24.11 -24.53 -0.05
CA SER A 576 22.83 -25.22 0.11
C SER A 576 22.05 -24.56 1.24
N ALA A 577 20.73 -24.64 1.19
CA ALA A 577 19.87 -24.14 2.25
C ALA A 577 20.27 -24.65 3.65
N PRO A 578 20.59 -25.95 3.84
CA PRO A 578 21.11 -26.43 5.11
C PRO A 578 22.42 -25.79 5.52
N ALA A 579 23.39 -25.67 4.60
CA ALA A 579 24.69 -25.10 4.91
C ALA A 579 24.59 -23.62 5.29
N ARG A 580 23.66 -22.88 4.66
CA ARG A 580 23.35 -21.48 5.00
C ARG A 580 22.78 -21.37 6.41
N VAL A 581 21.73 -22.14 6.71
CA VAL A 581 21.10 -22.15 8.04
C VAL A 581 22.12 -22.56 9.09
N GLU A 582 22.87 -23.65 8.89
CA GLU A 582 23.92 -24.10 9.80
C GLU A 582 24.96 -22.99 10.08
N THR A 583 25.43 -22.31 9.03
CA THR A 583 26.43 -21.25 9.16
C THR A 583 25.91 -20.06 9.98
N VAL A 584 24.68 -19.61 9.71
CA VAL A 584 24.04 -18.52 10.47
C VAL A 584 23.81 -18.95 11.91
N VAL A 585 23.22 -20.13 12.09
CA VAL A 585 22.91 -20.70 13.40
C VAL A 585 24.15 -20.77 14.27
N ASN A 586 25.28 -21.22 13.74
CA ASN A 586 26.55 -21.31 14.47
C ASN A 586 27.13 -19.94 14.88
N ALA A 587 26.76 -18.85 14.20
CA ALA A 587 27.21 -17.49 14.49
C ALA A 587 26.26 -16.69 15.39
N LEU A 588 24.99 -17.10 15.52
CA LEU A 588 24.02 -16.49 16.43
C LEU A 588 24.56 -16.27 17.86
N PRO A 589 25.37 -17.18 18.44
CA PRO A 589 25.87 -16.99 19.79
C PRO A 589 26.79 -15.80 20.00
N ASP A 590 27.36 -15.26 18.92
CA ASP A 590 28.25 -14.12 18.96
C ASP A 590 27.48 -12.79 18.77
N PHE A 591 26.18 -12.86 18.47
CA PHE A 591 25.37 -11.67 18.23
C PHE A 591 24.96 -11.03 19.55
N LYS A 592 25.19 -9.71 19.66
CA LYS A 592 24.80 -8.93 20.84
C LYS A 592 23.29 -8.77 20.99
N SER A 593 22.54 -8.85 19.88
CA SER A 593 21.08 -8.68 19.85
C SER A 593 20.35 -9.99 19.51
N PRO A 594 19.63 -10.60 20.47
CA PRO A 594 18.75 -11.75 20.23
C PRO A 594 17.69 -11.49 19.14
N LYS A 595 17.10 -10.29 19.12
CA LYS A 595 16.17 -9.84 18.08
C LYS A 595 16.80 -9.89 16.69
N PHE A 596 18.02 -9.38 16.55
CA PHE A 596 18.77 -9.42 15.31
C PHE A 596 19.10 -10.85 14.89
N ALA A 597 19.52 -11.68 15.85
CA ALA A 597 19.80 -13.10 15.65
C ALA A 597 18.59 -13.86 15.07
N ALA A 598 17.40 -13.63 15.62
CA ALA A 598 16.17 -14.25 15.11
C ALA A 598 15.75 -13.77 13.71
N ARG A 599 16.04 -12.51 13.38
CA ARG A 599 15.85 -11.97 12.03
C ARG A 599 16.80 -12.64 11.04
N MET A 600 18.08 -12.77 11.39
CA MET A 600 19.07 -13.44 10.54
C MET A 600 18.75 -14.92 10.34
N LEU A 601 18.22 -15.59 11.36
CA LEU A 601 17.69 -16.95 11.22
C LEU A 601 16.56 -16.98 10.19
N SER A 602 15.60 -16.05 10.28
CA SER A 602 14.49 -15.98 9.32
C SER A 602 14.96 -15.75 7.88
N PHE A 603 15.96 -14.89 7.68
CA PHE A 603 16.61 -14.71 6.37
C PHE A 603 17.29 -15.99 5.87
N ALA A 604 17.93 -16.75 6.76
CA ALA A 604 18.53 -18.03 6.38
C ALA A 604 17.47 -19.04 5.89
N PHE A 605 16.26 -19.00 6.46
CA PHE A 605 15.14 -19.90 6.13
C PHE A 605 14.27 -19.46 4.94
N GLN A 606 14.27 -18.18 4.54
CA GLN A 606 13.38 -17.68 3.48
C GLN A 606 14.01 -17.66 2.07
N GLY A 607 15.32 -17.88 1.97
CA GLY A 607 16.02 -17.88 0.69
C GLY A 607 15.92 -16.56 -0.10
N ASP A 608 16.32 -16.59 -1.37
CA ASP A 608 16.09 -15.49 -2.31
C ASP A 608 14.62 -15.55 -2.78
N GLY A 609 13.86 -14.48 -2.60
CA GLY A 609 12.48 -14.37 -3.09
C GLY A 609 11.38 -14.87 -2.14
N GLY A 610 11.68 -15.16 -0.87
CA GLY A 610 10.67 -15.40 0.17
C GLY A 610 9.91 -16.72 0.07
N LYS A 611 10.42 -17.70 -0.68
CA LYS A 611 9.87 -19.06 -0.73
C LYS A 611 10.36 -19.89 0.45
N SER A 612 9.47 -20.69 1.05
CA SER A 612 9.82 -21.66 2.10
C SER A 612 10.85 -22.68 1.57
N LEU A 613 11.72 -23.16 2.45
CA LEU A 613 12.79 -24.07 2.08
C LEU A 613 12.25 -25.49 1.85
N GLU A 614 12.56 -26.05 0.69
CA GLU A 614 12.43 -27.49 0.49
C GLU A 614 13.58 -28.20 1.22
N ILE A 615 13.29 -28.69 2.43
CA ILE A 615 14.26 -29.43 3.27
C ILE A 615 14.06 -30.94 3.06
N THR A 616 15.06 -31.58 2.45
CA THR A 616 15.04 -33.04 2.24
C THR A 616 15.15 -33.80 3.56
N PRO A 617 14.63 -35.04 3.68
CA PRO A 617 14.73 -35.84 4.91
C PRO A 617 16.16 -35.98 5.44
N GLU A 618 17.15 -36.09 4.55
CA GLU A 618 18.57 -36.25 4.87
C GLU A 618 19.18 -34.99 5.49
N GLU A 619 18.65 -33.80 5.17
CA GLU A 619 19.13 -32.50 5.64
C GLU A 619 18.53 -32.08 6.99
N ARG A 620 17.40 -32.70 7.40
CA ARG A 620 16.67 -32.32 8.63
C ARG A 620 17.50 -32.53 9.89
N GLN A 621 18.22 -33.64 9.99
CA GLN A 621 18.94 -34.00 11.22
C GLN A 621 20.13 -33.06 11.49
N PRO A 622 21.03 -32.77 10.52
CA PRO A 622 22.08 -31.77 10.71
C PRO A 622 21.55 -30.38 11.08
N LEU A 623 20.48 -29.94 10.40
CA LEU A 623 19.82 -28.65 10.68
C LEU A 623 19.26 -28.60 12.10
N LEU A 624 18.63 -29.68 12.53
CA LEU A 624 18.08 -29.78 13.87
C LEU A 624 19.18 -29.71 14.94
N GLU A 625 20.30 -30.42 14.76
CA GLU A 625 21.44 -30.38 15.69
C GLU A 625 22.11 -29.00 15.76
N ALA A 626 22.30 -28.33 14.62
CA ALA A 626 22.78 -26.95 14.61
C ALA A 626 21.83 -26.04 15.41
N THR A 627 20.53 -26.12 15.12
CA THR A 627 19.51 -25.25 15.75
C THR A 627 19.40 -25.49 17.25
N LYS A 628 19.61 -26.72 17.75
CA LYS A 628 19.64 -27.05 19.20
C LYS A 628 20.64 -26.22 19.98
N THR A 629 21.85 -26.07 19.44
CA THR A 629 22.95 -25.39 20.12
C THR A 629 22.63 -23.90 20.31
N SER A 630 22.06 -23.27 19.28
CA SER A 630 21.72 -21.83 19.30
C SER A 630 20.40 -21.54 20.00
N TRP A 631 19.43 -22.45 19.94
CA TRP A 631 18.18 -22.35 20.69
C TRP A 631 18.41 -22.23 22.19
N LYS A 632 19.34 -23.01 22.76
CA LYS A 632 19.64 -22.95 24.19
C LYS A 632 20.10 -21.55 24.60
N ARG A 633 21.00 -20.92 23.82
CA ARG A 633 21.47 -19.55 24.08
C ARG A 633 20.40 -18.50 23.80
N LEU A 634 19.55 -18.65 22.78
CA LEU A 634 18.42 -17.75 22.53
C LEU A 634 17.39 -17.79 23.68
N LEU A 635 17.13 -18.97 24.23
CA LEU A 635 16.28 -19.13 25.42
C LEU A 635 16.91 -18.55 26.68
N GLU A 636 18.23 -18.66 26.84
CA GLU A 636 18.98 -18.10 27.97
C GLU A 636 19.08 -16.57 27.89
N ALA A 637 19.33 -16.02 26.69
CA ALA A 637 19.41 -14.58 26.41
C ALA A 637 18.04 -13.88 26.49
N GLY A 638 16.95 -14.56 26.08
CA GLY A 638 15.58 -14.08 26.26
C GLY A 638 15.12 -13.98 27.71
N ASN A 639 15.95 -14.32 28.69
CA ASN A 639 15.68 -14.03 30.11
C ASN A 639 16.29 -12.68 30.57
N GLY A 640 16.90 -11.90 29.67
CA GLY A 640 17.41 -10.54 29.93
C GLY A 640 16.30 -9.47 29.98
N GLU A 641 16.71 -8.19 30.06
CA GLU A 641 15.83 -6.99 30.16
C GLU A 641 15.00 -6.68 28.90
N GLU A 642 14.91 -7.58 27.92
CA GLU A 642 14.14 -7.37 26.68
C GLU A 642 12.62 -7.31 26.94
N ASP A 643 11.91 -6.52 26.12
CA ASP A 643 10.45 -6.49 26.12
C ASP A 643 9.89 -7.90 25.83
N GLN A 644 8.99 -8.35 26.71
CA GLN A 644 8.32 -9.64 26.62
C GLN A 644 7.70 -9.91 25.24
N ASP A 645 7.13 -8.90 24.58
CA ASP A 645 6.50 -9.08 23.27
C ASP A 645 7.54 -9.39 22.18
N GLU A 646 8.72 -8.76 22.24
CA GLU A 646 9.81 -9.02 21.29
C GLU A 646 10.33 -10.44 21.47
N ARG A 647 10.46 -10.88 22.72
CA ARG A 647 10.82 -12.25 23.05
C ARG A 647 9.77 -13.26 22.55
N ASP A 648 8.49 -12.99 22.73
CA ASP A 648 7.41 -13.89 22.32
C ASP A 648 7.36 -14.00 20.79
N GLY A 649 7.55 -12.88 20.08
CA GLY A 649 7.69 -12.85 18.63
C GLY A 649 8.94 -13.60 18.12
N MET A 650 10.06 -13.45 18.80
CA MET A 650 11.29 -14.22 18.52
C MET A 650 11.05 -15.72 18.66
N LEU A 651 10.52 -16.15 19.81
CA LEU A 651 10.25 -17.56 20.10
C LEU A 651 9.31 -18.16 19.06
N MET A 652 8.24 -17.45 18.71
CA MET A 652 7.29 -17.88 17.68
C MET A 652 7.98 -18.16 16.35
N ARG A 653 8.86 -17.27 15.87
CA ARG A 653 9.58 -17.46 14.60
C ARG A 653 10.48 -18.67 14.65
N VAL A 654 11.25 -18.82 15.72
CA VAL A 654 12.21 -19.91 15.84
C VAL A 654 11.49 -21.27 15.99
N VAL A 655 10.37 -21.33 16.74
CA VAL A 655 9.51 -22.53 16.78
C VAL A 655 8.94 -22.85 15.41
N GLY A 656 8.49 -21.85 14.66
CA GLY A 656 8.02 -22.03 13.28
C GLY A 656 9.08 -22.68 12.40
N HIS A 657 10.32 -22.19 12.43
CA HIS A 657 11.43 -22.80 11.69
C HIS A 657 11.73 -24.23 12.14
N LEU A 658 11.63 -24.52 13.44
CA LEU A 658 11.78 -25.89 13.95
C LEU A 658 10.66 -26.83 13.46
N GLU A 659 9.43 -26.33 13.36
CA GLU A 659 8.33 -27.08 12.74
C GLU A 659 8.59 -27.33 11.25
N GLU A 660 9.11 -26.34 10.52
CA GLU A 660 9.46 -26.48 9.10
C GLU A 660 10.50 -27.59 8.91
N ILE A 661 11.58 -27.57 9.72
CA ILE A 661 12.63 -28.59 9.68
C ILE A 661 12.08 -29.99 10.01
N THR A 662 11.25 -30.10 11.04
CA THR A 662 10.86 -31.42 11.58
C THR A 662 9.62 -32.02 10.92
N GLN A 663 8.67 -31.18 10.53
CA GLN A 663 7.34 -31.57 10.05
C GLN A 663 7.12 -31.22 8.58
N GLY A 664 7.89 -30.29 8.01
CA GLY A 664 7.77 -29.85 6.61
C GLY A 664 6.64 -28.85 6.34
N GLU A 665 5.83 -28.52 7.34
CA GLU A 665 4.78 -27.51 7.27
C GLU A 665 4.74 -26.71 8.58
N VAL A 666 4.43 -25.41 8.47
CA VAL A 666 4.31 -24.51 9.63
C VAL A 666 2.94 -23.84 9.63
N ASN A 667 2.28 -23.84 10.78
CA ASN A 667 1.08 -23.04 10.98
C ASN A 667 1.42 -21.77 11.77
N PHE A 668 2.09 -20.81 11.10
CA PHE A 668 2.47 -19.53 11.71
C PHE A 668 1.27 -18.78 12.29
N ARG A 669 0.08 -18.96 11.71
CA ARG A 669 -1.16 -18.37 12.25
C ARG A 669 -1.48 -18.90 13.63
N ALA A 670 -1.41 -20.22 13.82
CA ALA A 670 -1.63 -20.85 15.12
C ALA A 670 -0.54 -20.41 16.12
N LEU A 671 0.74 -20.42 15.73
CA LEU A 671 1.83 -19.99 16.62
C LEU A 671 1.69 -18.51 17.04
N ASN A 672 1.25 -17.64 16.12
CA ASN A 672 1.03 -16.22 16.41
C ASN A 672 -0.09 -15.99 17.44
N GLN A 673 -1.12 -16.86 17.48
CA GLN A 673 -2.15 -16.79 18.52
C GLN A 673 -1.59 -17.06 19.92
N PHE A 674 -0.49 -17.83 20.05
CA PHE A 674 0.16 -18.04 21.34
C PHE A 674 1.08 -16.89 21.71
N ALA A 675 1.79 -16.30 20.75
CA ALA A 675 2.63 -15.12 21.02
C ALA A 675 1.84 -13.96 21.65
N THR A 676 0.54 -13.86 21.37
CA THR A 676 -0.34 -12.82 21.96
C THR A 676 -0.87 -13.14 23.36
N LEU A 677 -0.61 -14.34 23.91
CA LEU A 677 -1.04 -14.73 25.26
C LEU A 677 0.00 -14.42 26.35
N GLY A 678 1.09 -13.73 26.01
CA GLY A 678 2.18 -13.43 26.91
C GLY A 678 2.81 -14.72 27.49
N VAL A 679 3.19 -14.68 28.77
CA VAL A 679 3.95 -15.74 29.48
C VAL A 679 3.40 -17.15 29.25
N ARG A 680 2.07 -17.29 29.17
CA ARG A 680 1.42 -18.59 28.97
C ARG A 680 1.66 -19.13 27.57
N GLY A 681 1.54 -18.28 26.57
CA GLY A 681 1.88 -18.62 25.20
C GLY A 681 3.37 -18.84 25.01
N THR A 682 4.21 -18.02 25.65
CA THR A 682 5.66 -18.22 25.73
C THR A 682 6.00 -19.62 26.21
N GLN A 683 5.35 -20.09 27.27
CA GLN A 683 5.59 -21.42 27.84
C GLN A 683 5.18 -22.54 26.87
N VAL A 684 4.04 -22.42 26.19
CA VAL A 684 3.63 -23.39 25.15
C VAL A 684 4.64 -23.44 24.01
N LEU A 685 5.06 -22.28 23.50
CA LEU A 685 6.06 -22.18 22.44
C LEU A 685 7.40 -22.77 22.89
N ARG A 686 7.81 -22.52 24.14
CA ARG A 686 9.04 -23.07 24.74
C ARG A 686 8.98 -24.59 24.86
N GLU A 687 7.94 -25.14 25.45
CA GLU A 687 7.76 -26.60 25.60
C GLU A 687 7.72 -27.30 24.24
N ARG A 688 7.04 -26.68 23.27
CA ARG A 688 6.98 -27.16 21.89
C ARG A 688 8.35 -27.15 21.23
N GLY A 689 9.07 -26.03 21.30
CA GLY A 689 10.45 -25.94 20.80
C GLY A 689 11.37 -26.98 21.46
N THR A 690 11.30 -27.16 22.78
CA THR A 690 12.06 -28.17 23.51
C THR A 690 11.74 -29.60 23.04
N ALA A 691 10.46 -29.94 22.83
CA ALA A 691 10.06 -31.25 22.33
C ALA A 691 10.61 -31.50 20.91
N LEU A 692 10.44 -30.52 20.00
CA LEU A 692 10.96 -30.58 18.63
C LEU A 692 12.48 -30.83 18.61
N LEU A 693 13.22 -30.12 19.46
CA LEU A 693 14.66 -30.26 19.62
C LEU A 693 15.07 -31.58 20.28
N ALA A 694 14.22 -32.16 21.13
CA ALA A 694 14.45 -33.51 21.65
C ALA A 694 14.14 -34.61 20.61
N GLY A 695 13.74 -34.25 19.39
CA GLY A 695 13.25 -35.19 18.38
C GLY A 695 11.91 -35.83 18.78
N GLN A 696 11.21 -35.25 19.75
CA GLN A 696 9.92 -35.72 20.23
C GLN A 696 8.81 -35.05 19.43
N LYS A 697 7.73 -35.81 19.19
CA LYS A 697 6.51 -35.22 18.63
C LYS A 697 5.96 -34.22 19.67
N PRO A 698 5.86 -32.92 19.34
CA PRO A 698 5.31 -31.96 20.28
C PRO A 698 3.83 -32.26 20.55
N ALA A 699 3.34 -31.87 21.72
CA ALA A 699 1.91 -31.95 22.03
C ALA A 699 1.08 -31.20 20.97
N ALA A 700 -0.16 -31.60 20.76
CA ALA A 700 -1.06 -30.83 19.89
C ALA A 700 -1.21 -29.40 20.44
N LEU A 701 -1.23 -28.41 19.55
CA LEU A 701 -1.50 -27.04 19.97
C LEU A 701 -2.93 -26.98 20.55
N PRO A 702 -3.14 -26.30 21.69
CA PRO A 702 -4.48 -26.03 22.19
C PRO A 702 -5.35 -25.38 21.10
N ASP A 703 -6.51 -25.96 20.83
CA ASP A 703 -7.42 -25.48 19.79
C ASP A 703 -8.70 -24.93 20.42
N PRO A 704 -9.00 -23.63 20.26
CA PRO A 704 -10.26 -23.08 20.77
C PRO A 704 -11.49 -23.77 20.16
N ALA A 705 -11.41 -24.33 18.95
CA ALA A 705 -12.52 -25.04 18.32
C ALA A 705 -12.92 -26.33 19.06
N ALA A 706 -12.05 -26.87 19.93
CA ALA A 706 -12.39 -27.99 20.81
C ALA A 706 -13.41 -27.61 21.89
N ILE A 707 -13.56 -26.32 22.23
CA ILE A 707 -14.55 -25.84 23.19
C ILE A 707 -15.91 -25.68 22.50
N LYS A 708 -16.89 -26.51 22.91
CA LYS A 708 -18.23 -26.54 22.33
C LYS A 708 -18.99 -25.21 22.54
N PRO A 709 -19.94 -24.85 21.66
CA PRO A 709 -20.72 -23.61 21.78
C PRO A 709 -21.39 -23.41 23.15
N GLU A 710 -21.92 -24.47 23.75
CA GLU A 710 -22.58 -24.40 25.07
C GLU A 710 -21.57 -24.10 26.17
N GLN A 711 -20.38 -24.69 26.10
CA GLN A 711 -19.29 -24.42 27.04
C GLN A 711 -18.74 -23.00 26.87
N ARG A 712 -18.68 -22.50 25.63
CA ARG A 712 -18.32 -21.10 25.34
C ARG A 712 -19.31 -20.12 25.96
N GLN A 713 -20.61 -20.39 25.86
CA GLN A 713 -21.66 -19.59 26.52
C GLN A 713 -21.54 -19.65 28.04
N GLN A 714 -21.27 -20.82 28.61
CA GLN A 714 -21.03 -20.98 30.05
C GLN A 714 -19.79 -20.19 30.51
N LEU A 715 -18.69 -20.25 29.76
CA LEU A 715 -17.50 -19.44 30.02
C LEU A 715 -17.82 -17.95 29.98
N LEU A 716 -18.53 -17.48 28.95
CA LEU A 716 -18.90 -16.07 28.88
C LEU A 716 -19.79 -15.65 30.06
N ALA A 717 -20.77 -16.49 30.45
CA ALA A 717 -21.67 -16.21 31.56
C ALA A 717 -20.95 -16.21 32.93
N GLU A 718 -20.12 -17.23 33.19
CA GLU A 718 -19.35 -17.37 34.42
C GLU A 718 -18.41 -16.18 34.62
N TRP A 719 -17.73 -15.76 33.55
CA TRP A 719 -16.74 -14.70 33.62
C TRP A 719 -17.37 -13.30 33.48
N GLY A 720 -18.53 -13.20 32.84
CA GLY A 720 -19.30 -11.96 32.72
C GLY A 720 -19.82 -11.41 34.05
N GLY A 721 -19.93 -12.27 35.06
CA GLY A 721 -20.26 -11.87 36.42
C GLY A 721 -19.05 -11.42 37.25
N LYS A 722 -17.81 -11.69 36.82
CA LYS A 722 -16.59 -11.43 37.61
C LYS A 722 -16.17 -9.95 37.51
N SER A 723 -15.52 -9.46 38.56
CA SER A 723 -14.82 -8.17 38.56
C SER A 723 -13.54 -8.25 37.73
N SER A 724 -12.98 -7.10 37.33
CA SER A 724 -11.72 -7.07 36.56
C SER A 724 -10.58 -7.82 37.27
N GLU A 725 -10.46 -7.67 38.59
CA GLU A 725 -9.41 -8.37 39.36
C GLU A 725 -9.60 -9.88 39.42
N GLU A 726 -10.87 -10.34 39.48
CA GLU A 726 -11.20 -11.76 39.42
C GLU A 726 -10.97 -12.34 38.01
N ILE A 727 -11.24 -11.56 36.97
CA ILE A 727 -10.91 -11.95 35.59
C ILE A 727 -9.39 -12.07 35.45
N THR A 728 -8.61 -11.05 35.80
CA THR A 728 -7.14 -11.08 35.68
C THR A 728 -6.53 -12.25 36.46
N ARG A 729 -6.94 -12.48 37.71
CA ARG A 729 -6.46 -13.62 38.51
C ARG A 729 -6.92 -14.96 37.96
N GLY A 730 -8.18 -15.05 37.55
CA GLY A 730 -8.74 -16.27 36.99
C GLY A 730 -8.02 -16.68 35.71
N LEU A 731 -7.74 -15.73 34.81
CA LEU A 731 -7.15 -15.99 33.50
C LEU A 731 -5.77 -16.64 33.61
N ALA A 732 -5.04 -16.40 34.71
CA ALA A 732 -3.78 -17.08 34.97
C ALA A 732 -3.94 -18.60 35.21
N THR A 733 -5.12 -19.05 35.65
CA THR A 733 -5.40 -20.45 36.04
C THR A 733 -6.30 -21.21 35.06
N LEU A 734 -7.00 -20.51 34.16
CA LEU A 734 -7.90 -21.11 33.18
C LEU A 734 -7.12 -21.91 32.13
N GLU A 735 -7.59 -23.06 31.66
CA GLU A 735 -6.92 -23.82 30.58
C GLU A 735 -6.74 -22.99 29.29
N ILE A 736 -5.68 -23.26 28.51
CA ILE A 736 -5.28 -22.38 27.38
C ILE A 736 -6.30 -22.39 26.25
N ASP A 737 -6.88 -23.54 25.92
CA ASP A 737 -7.97 -23.71 24.96
C ASP A 737 -9.19 -22.86 25.34
N LYS A 738 -9.54 -22.82 26.63
CA LYS A 738 -10.62 -21.97 27.17
C LYS A 738 -10.27 -20.48 27.12
N VAL A 739 -9.02 -20.11 27.37
CA VAL A 739 -8.55 -18.71 27.20
C VAL A 739 -8.63 -18.28 25.75
N LEU A 740 -8.16 -19.12 24.81
CA LEU A 740 -8.25 -18.85 23.38
C LEU A 740 -9.71 -18.72 22.94
N ALA A 741 -10.58 -19.64 23.37
CA ALA A 741 -12.00 -19.61 23.04
C ALA A 741 -12.70 -18.37 23.61
N LEU A 742 -12.37 -17.97 24.84
CA LEU A 742 -12.89 -16.75 25.46
C LEU A 742 -12.37 -15.49 24.75
N ASN A 743 -11.10 -15.46 24.37
CA ASN A 743 -10.52 -14.36 23.61
C ASN A 743 -11.16 -14.20 22.22
N GLU A 744 -11.47 -15.31 21.53
CA GLU A 744 -12.23 -15.26 20.26
C GLU A 744 -13.64 -14.68 20.45
N ILE A 745 -14.32 -15.00 21.56
CA ILE A 745 -15.63 -14.43 21.88
C ILE A 745 -15.51 -12.93 22.12
N VAL A 746 -14.51 -12.50 22.89
CA VAL A 746 -14.23 -11.09 23.15
C VAL A 746 -13.89 -10.33 21.88
N GLN A 747 -13.06 -10.90 21.00
CA GLN A 747 -12.69 -10.31 19.71
C GLN A 747 -13.89 -10.08 18.79
N ARG A 748 -14.91 -10.95 18.84
CA ARG A 748 -16.16 -10.78 18.07
C ARG A 748 -17.02 -9.64 18.58
N GLY A 749 -16.83 -9.19 19.83
CA GLY A 749 -17.47 -8.00 20.41
C GLY A 749 -19.00 -8.04 20.49
N THR A 750 -19.65 -9.16 20.19
CA THR A 750 -21.11 -9.32 20.15
C THR A 750 -21.62 -9.83 21.49
N ASP A 751 -22.58 -9.10 22.08
CA ASP A 751 -23.27 -9.47 23.33
C ASP A 751 -22.35 -9.73 24.54
N LEU A 752 -21.23 -9.00 24.64
CA LEU A 752 -20.36 -9.09 25.81
C LEU A 752 -21.06 -8.51 27.06
N PRO A 753 -20.99 -9.20 28.22
CA PRO A 753 -21.43 -8.65 29.49
C PRO A 753 -20.74 -7.32 29.80
N GLU A 754 -21.45 -6.38 30.43
CA GLU A 754 -20.94 -5.02 30.61
C GLU A 754 -19.65 -4.96 31.43
N ARG A 755 -19.52 -5.81 32.45
CA ARG A 755 -18.28 -5.95 33.23
C ARG A 755 -17.08 -6.39 32.38
N PHE A 756 -17.31 -7.23 31.37
CA PHE A 756 -16.29 -7.61 30.41
C PHE A 756 -15.90 -6.45 29.51
N LYS A 757 -16.88 -5.71 28.98
CA LYS A 757 -16.60 -4.51 28.18
C LYS A 757 -15.77 -3.51 28.97
N THR A 758 -16.08 -3.29 30.24
CA THR A 758 -15.25 -2.47 31.13
C THR A 758 -13.84 -3.07 31.26
N HIS A 759 -13.71 -4.36 31.60
CA HIS A 759 -12.42 -5.01 31.81
C HIS A 759 -11.45 -4.85 30.62
N ILE A 760 -11.95 -5.08 29.40
CA ILE A 760 -11.11 -5.05 28.18
C ILE A 760 -10.67 -3.63 27.79
N THR A 761 -11.29 -2.59 28.34
CA THR A 761 -10.84 -1.21 28.15
C THR A 761 -9.88 -0.75 29.23
N LEU A 762 -9.75 -1.45 30.37
CA LEU A 762 -8.86 -1.02 31.44
C LEU A 762 -7.39 -1.25 31.11
N ILE A 763 -6.54 -0.35 31.58
CA ILE A 763 -5.09 -0.52 31.68
C ILE A 763 -4.82 -1.49 32.83
N GLN A 764 -4.55 -2.76 32.51
CA GLN A 764 -4.29 -3.81 33.49
C GLN A 764 -2.86 -3.78 34.02
N GLU A 765 -1.93 -3.30 33.20
CA GLU A 765 -0.51 -3.28 33.52
C GLU A 765 0.12 -1.93 33.12
N VAL A 766 1.02 -1.43 33.96
CA VAL A 766 1.87 -0.27 33.65
C VAL A 766 3.32 -0.69 33.82
N ARG A 767 4.08 -0.65 32.72
CA ARG A 767 5.52 -0.94 32.67
C ARG A 767 6.28 0.36 32.51
N LEU A 768 7.29 0.55 33.36
CA LEU A 768 8.11 1.75 33.36
C LEU A 768 9.56 1.38 33.10
N GLU A 769 10.15 2.01 32.08
CA GLU A 769 11.50 1.74 31.63
C GLU A 769 12.31 3.04 31.72
N LYS A 770 13.24 3.10 32.68
CA LYS A 770 14.16 4.24 32.87
C LYS A 770 13.47 5.60 33.12
N VAL A 771 12.18 5.60 33.47
CA VAL A 771 11.38 6.81 33.72
C VAL A 771 11.73 7.43 35.07
N THR A 772 12.07 8.71 35.07
CA THR A 772 12.56 9.43 36.26
C THR A 772 11.46 9.65 37.33
N ASP A 773 10.20 9.80 36.93
CA ASP A 773 9.05 9.99 37.83
C ASP A 773 7.97 8.91 37.64
N ALA A 774 8.10 7.80 38.36
CA ALA A 774 7.26 6.61 38.17
C ALA A 774 5.81 6.74 38.68
N ALA A 775 5.59 7.53 39.74
CA ALA A 775 4.32 7.51 40.47
C ALA A 775 3.11 8.02 39.64
N PRO A 776 3.21 9.12 38.87
CA PRO A 776 2.13 9.57 38.00
C PRO A 776 1.74 8.56 36.92
N TRP A 777 2.69 7.75 36.46
CA TRP A 777 2.43 6.73 35.44
C TRP A 777 1.77 5.49 36.04
N GLN A 778 2.21 5.04 37.23
CA GLN A 778 1.58 3.92 37.92
C GLN A 778 0.10 4.15 38.26
N ALA A 779 -0.29 5.41 38.49
CA ALA A 779 -1.68 5.78 38.74
C ALA A 779 -2.64 5.54 37.54
N TRP A 780 -2.12 5.17 36.36
CA TRP A 780 -2.94 4.78 35.21
C TRP A 780 -3.46 3.35 35.29
N LYS A 781 -2.87 2.50 36.14
CA LYS A 781 -3.37 1.14 36.33
C LYS A 781 -4.81 1.16 36.83
N GLY A 782 -5.68 0.40 36.16
CA GLY A 782 -7.11 0.31 36.44
C GLY A 782 -7.96 1.42 35.81
N LYS A 783 -7.37 2.41 35.13
CA LYS A 783 -8.14 3.41 34.35
C LYS A 783 -8.54 2.83 32.99
N PRO A 784 -9.73 3.19 32.45
CA PRO A 784 -10.09 2.83 31.09
C PRO A 784 -9.20 3.55 30.08
N LEU A 785 -8.99 2.98 28.90
CA LEU A 785 -8.43 3.66 27.73
C LEU A 785 -9.58 4.18 26.87
N ASP A 786 -10.23 5.23 27.36
CA ASP A 786 -11.32 5.95 26.69
C ASP A 786 -10.86 7.35 26.24
N GLN A 787 -11.74 8.10 25.59
CA GLN A 787 -11.43 9.46 25.13
C GLN A 787 -10.84 10.35 26.23
N ALA A 788 -11.46 10.38 27.41
CA ALA A 788 -11.02 11.23 28.52
C ALA A 788 -9.62 10.84 29.01
N SER A 789 -9.36 9.55 29.12
CA SER A 789 -8.09 8.99 29.57
C SER A 789 -6.98 9.22 28.55
N VAL A 790 -7.29 9.11 27.26
CA VAL A 790 -6.33 9.40 26.19
C VAL A 790 -5.97 10.89 26.15
N THR A 791 -6.95 11.79 26.31
CA THR A 791 -6.68 13.23 26.46
C THR A 791 -5.81 13.51 27.69
N ALA A 792 -6.12 12.89 28.82
CA ALA A 792 -5.34 13.07 30.04
C ALA A 792 -3.92 12.46 29.95
N LEU A 793 -3.72 11.37 29.19
CA LEU A 793 -2.40 10.84 28.86
C LEU A 793 -1.60 11.85 28.05
N ALA A 794 -2.19 12.43 27.00
CA ALA A 794 -1.54 13.45 26.17
C ALA A 794 -1.18 14.70 27.00
N GLN A 795 -2.07 15.14 27.89
CA GLN A 795 -1.81 16.25 28.81
C GLN A 795 -0.68 15.94 29.79
N GLN A 796 -0.66 14.74 30.38
CA GLN A 796 0.41 14.31 31.28
C GLN A 796 1.76 14.23 30.54
N LEU A 797 1.75 13.80 29.29
CA LEU A 797 2.92 13.77 28.41
C LEU A 797 3.46 15.19 28.15
N SER A 798 2.57 16.15 27.83
CA SER A 798 2.93 17.55 27.62
C SER A 798 3.40 18.24 28.90
N ALA A 799 2.86 17.87 30.05
CA ALA A 799 3.27 18.41 31.36
C ALA A 799 4.54 17.75 31.93
N TYR A 800 5.07 16.71 31.28
CA TYR A 800 6.25 16.00 31.73
C TYR A 800 7.48 16.91 31.75
N THR A 801 8.17 17.00 32.89
CA THR A 801 9.31 17.92 33.07
C THR A 801 10.68 17.27 32.86
N GLY A 802 10.73 15.95 32.61
CA GLY A 802 11.98 15.24 32.36
C GLY A 802 12.68 15.73 31.10
N THR A 803 14.01 15.70 31.11
CA THR A 803 14.83 16.21 29.99
C THR A 803 14.96 15.22 28.85
N GLY A 804 14.54 13.96 29.04
CA GLY A 804 14.59 12.92 28.02
C GLY A 804 13.42 12.94 27.03
N MET A 805 13.54 12.11 26.01
CA MET A 805 12.45 11.72 25.11
C MET A 805 11.62 10.67 25.82
N LEU A 806 10.34 10.97 25.99
CA LEU A 806 9.38 10.12 26.65
C LEU A 806 8.52 9.42 25.59
N THR A 807 8.43 8.11 25.68
CA THR A 807 7.57 7.28 24.84
C THR A 807 6.49 6.66 25.73
N VAL A 808 5.23 6.79 25.33
CA VAL A 808 4.08 6.18 26.02
C VAL A 808 3.33 5.33 25.01
N HIS A 809 3.22 4.04 25.28
CA HIS A 809 2.63 3.06 24.39
C HIS A 809 1.54 2.29 25.13
N ALA A 810 0.29 2.55 24.79
CA ALA A 810 -0.84 1.73 25.22
C ALA A 810 -1.14 0.70 24.14
N ARG A 811 -0.84 -0.56 24.44
CA ARG A 811 -1.08 -1.68 23.54
C ARG A 811 -1.83 -2.79 24.25
N ARG A 812 -2.29 -3.75 23.47
CA ARG A 812 -2.68 -5.05 24.01
C ARG A 812 -2.37 -6.17 23.04
N SER A 813 -1.81 -7.24 23.57
CA SER A 813 -1.47 -8.42 22.77
C SER A 813 -2.76 -9.20 22.43
N ALA A 814 -3.71 -9.29 23.37
CA ALA A 814 -5.06 -9.82 23.13
C ALA A 814 -6.14 -9.06 23.94
N PRO A 815 -7.36 -8.84 23.39
CA PRO A 815 -8.45 -8.12 24.07
C PRO A 815 -8.78 -8.58 25.47
N LEU A 816 -8.69 -9.90 25.69
CA LEU A 816 -9.00 -10.53 26.96
C LEU A 816 -8.13 -10.06 28.13
N PHE A 817 -6.94 -9.49 27.87
CA PHE A 817 -6.01 -9.04 28.92
C PHE A 817 -6.05 -7.53 29.19
N GLY A 818 -7.01 -6.80 28.59
CA GLY A 818 -7.02 -5.34 28.65
C GLY A 818 -5.78 -4.71 28.04
N PHE A 819 -5.46 -3.47 28.43
CA PHE A 819 -4.31 -2.73 27.92
C PHE A 819 -3.09 -2.80 28.85
N THR A 820 -1.90 -2.83 28.25
CA THR A 820 -0.63 -2.58 28.91
C THR A 820 -0.14 -1.20 28.47
N LEU A 821 0.13 -0.33 29.44
CA LEU A 821 0.76 0.97 29.22
C LEU A 821 2.26 0.82 29.47
N VAL A 822 3.07 0.92 28.43
CA VAL A 822 4.52 0.97 28.53
C VAL A 822 4.96 2.43 28.45
N VAL A 823 5.73 2.88 29.44
CA VAL A 823 6.30 4.23 29.46
C VAL A 823 7.81 4.08 29.54
N SER A 824 8.51 4.64 28.56
CA SER A 824 9.97 4.62 28.53
C SER A 824 10.54 6.03 28.37
N GLU A 825 11.65 6.29 29.05
CA GLU A 825 12.40 7.54 28.92
C GLU A 825 13.79 7.25 28.37
N ALA A 826 14.15 7.92 27.28
CA ALA A 826 15.46 7.88 26.66
C ALA A 826 16.16 9.23 26.85
N THR A 827 17.44 9.21 27.21
CA THR A 827 18.26 10.43 27.34
C THR A 827 18.72 10.98 25.99
N GLN A 828 18.57 10.21 24.91
CA GLN A 828 18.90 10.57 23.53
C GLN A 828 17.74 10.22 22.58
N PRO A 829 17.57 10.93 21.46
CA PRO A 829 16.57 10.57 20.46
C PRO A 829 16.96 9.22 19.82
N GLY A 830 16.04 8.26 19.80
CA GLY A 830 16.28 6.97 19.13
C GLY A 830 16.33 7.07 17.59
N SER A 831 16.59 5.96 16.92
CA SER A 831 16.59 5.84 15.45
C SER A 831 15.23 5.36 14.87
N GLY A 832 14.19 5.32 15.70
CA GLY A 832 12.85 4.91 15.29
C GLY A 832 12.19 5.90 14.33
N TRP A 833 11.25 5.42 13.53
CA TRP A 833 10.48 6.27 12.60
C TRP A 833 9.77 7.43 13.32
N GLN A 834 9.44 7.28 14.60
CA GLN A 834 8.77 8.31 15.42
C GLN A 834 9.70 9.45 15.76
N THR A 835 10.97 9.14 16.02
CA THR A 835 12.00 10.15 16.22
C THR A 835 12.30 10.87 14.90
N HIS A 836 12.36 10.14 13.77
CA HIS A 836 12.46 10.77 12.45
C HIS A 836 11.28 11.68 12.15
N TYR A 837 10.06 11.25 12.47
CA TYR A 837 8.85 12.05 12.29
C TYR A 837 8.89 13.33 13.14
N LEU A 838 9.29 13.22 14.41
CA LEU A 838 9.48 14.38 15.30
C LEU A 838 10.59 15.32 14.81
N ARG A 839 11.75 14.79 14.36
CA ARG A 839 12.85 15.60 13.81
C ARG A 839 12.41 16.33 12.54
N ASN A 840 11.82 15.61 11.58
CA ASN A 840 11.30 16.20 10.35
C ASN A 840 10.26 17.28 10.66
N PHE A 841 9.41 17.05 11.65
CA PHE A 841 8.43 18.02 12.10
C PHE A 841 9.09 19.29 12.65
N VAL A 842 10.04 19.17 13.57
CA VAL A 842 10.80 20.31 14.11
C VAL A 842 11.53 21.06 12.99
N ASN A 843 12.22 20.34 12.12
CA ASN A 843 12.96 20.92 10.99
C ASN A 843 12.04 21.62 9.99
N SER A 844 10.79 21.15 9.85
CA SER A 844 9.82 21.77 8.95
C SER A 844 9.25 23.08 9.49
N LEU A 845 9.32 23.29 10.81
CA LEU A 845 8.89 24.52 11.49
C LEU A 845 10.06 25.48 11.71
N ASP A 846 11.27 24.99 11.92
CA ASP A 846 12.49 25.79 12.13
C ASP A 846 12.28 26.96 13.13
N GLU A 847 12.35 28.23 12.67
CA GLU A 847 12.12 29.44 13.49
C GLU A 847 10.66 29.67 13.89
N ASP A 848 9.70 29.00 13.24
CA ASP A 848 8.26 29.15 13.43
C ASP A 848 7.74 28.46 14.70
N LEU A 849 8.54 27.59 15.32
CA LEU A 849 8.14 26.91 16.55
C LEU A 849 8.03 27.95 17.70
N PRO A 850 6.89 28.03 18.43
CA PRO A 850 6.75 28.98 19.52
C PRO A 850 7.87 28.81 20.54
N LYS A 851 8.59 29.89 20.87
CA LYS A 851 9.73 29.88 21.82
C LYS A 851 9.36 29.38 23.22
N THR A 852 8.08 29.40 23.55
CA THR A 852 7.50 28.90 24.80
C THR A 852 7.27 27.40 24.81
N THR A 853 7.42 26.72 23.67
CA THR A 853 7.29 25.26 23.54
C THR A 853 8.40 24.57 24.34
N LYS A 854 8.02 23.83 25.38
CA LYS A 854 8.97 23.03 26.16
C LYS A 854 9.04 21.62 25.62
N ARG A 855 7.96 21.11 25.03
CA ARG A 855 7.91 19.76 24.46
C ARG A 855 7.08 19.72 23.18
N LEU A 856 7.63 18.99 22.22
CA LEU A 856 6.90 18.55 21.05
C LEU A 856 6.44 17.11 21.25
N SER A 857 5.22 16.80 20.83
CA SER A 857 4.65 15.46 20.93
C SER A 857 4.02 15.02 19.61
N VAL A 858 4.07 13.71 19.37
CA VAL A 858 3.44 13.03 18.23
C VAL A 858 2.63 11.87 18.76
N GLY A 859 1.45 11.68 18.18
CA GLY A 859 0.55 10.57 18.42
C GLY A 859 0.43 9.70 17.18
N PHE A 860 0.42 8.39 17.41
CA PHE A 860 0.11 7.36 16.43
C PHE A 860 -0.99 6.50 16.99
N PHE A 861 -2.02 6.28 16.19
CA PHE A 861 -3.09 5.37 16.51
C PHE A 861 -3.27 4.39 15.36
N GLN A 862 -3.27 3.10 15.67
CA GLN A 862 -3.64 2.07 14.74
C GLN A 862 -4.70 1.19 15.34
N GLN A 863 -5.77 1.00 14.59
CA GLN A 863 -6.77 0.01 14.90
C GLN A 863 -7.27 -0.66 13.62
N GLU A 864 -7.01 -1.96 13.50
CA GLU A 864 -7.29 -2.72 12.28
C GLU A 864 -6.61 -2.07 11.05
N ARG A 865 -7.40 -1.55 10.10
CA ARG A 865 -6.91 -0.83 8.91
C ARG A 865 -6.77 0.67 9.12
N LEU A 866 -7.38 1.24 10.17
CA LEU A 866 -7.28 2.67 10.45
C LEU A 866 -5.90 2.99 11.03
N GLN A 867 -5.24 3.98 10.44
CA GLN A 867 -3.98 4.54 10.93
C GLN A 867 -4.09 6.06 10.96
N GLU A 868 -3.83 6.66 12.11
CA GLU A 868 -3.88 8.10 12.32
C GLU A 868 -2.59 8.59 12.96
N ASN A 869 -2.06 9.70 12.44
CA ASN A 869 -0.85 10.35 12.92
C ASN A 869 -1.13 11.82 13.14
N TRP A 870 -0.68 12.37 14.26
CA TRP A 870 -0.81 13.80 14.53
C TRP A 870 0.31 14.30 15.42
N SER A 871 0.54 15.60 15.38
CA SER A 871 1.53 16.27 16.21
C SER A 871 0.87 17.38 17.02
N TRP A 872 1.38 17.64 18.22
CA TRP A 872 1.00 18.80 19.03
C TRP A 872 2.15 19.23 19.93
N PHE A 873 2.08 20.44 20.48
CA PHE A 873 3.06 20.97 21.42
C PHE A 873 2.38 21.50 22.68
N ASP A 874 3.14 21.67 23.75
CA ASP A 874 2.66 22.06 25.08
C ASP A 874 2.40 23.57 25.24
N ALA A 875 2.90 24.40 24.32
CA ALA A 875 2.65 25.83 24.34
C ALA A 875 1.24 26.17 23.80
N PRO A 876 0.45 26.99 24.51
CA PRO A 876 -0.76 27.56 23.93
C PRO A 876 -0.37 28.49 22.77
N VAL A 877 -1.00 28.33 21.61
CA VAL A 877 -0.91 29.29 20.50
C VAL A 877 -1.73 30.52 20.87
N THR A 878 -1.26 31.29 21.85
CA THR A 878 -2.02 32.43 22.40
C THR A 878 -1.40 33.80 22.10
N GLU A 879 -0.19 33.84 21.57
CA GLU A 879 0.44 35.11 21.17
C GLU A 879 0.93 34.99 19.72
N GLU A 880 0.35 35.81 18.84
CA GLU A 880 0.93 36.08 17.53
C GLU A 880 2.39 36.48 17.75
N PRO A 881 3.36 35.91 17.02
CA PRO A 881 4.75 36.33 17.11
C PRO A 881 4.78 37.85 16.90
N LYS A 882 5.36 38.61 17.84
CA LYS A 882 5.38 40.08 17.81
C LYS A 882 6.06 40.67 16.56
N ASP A 883 6.72 39.83 15.77
CA ASP A 883 7.43 40.17 14.53
C ASP A 883 6.80 39.54 13.25
N ALA A 884 5.59 38.95 13.34
CA ALA A 884 4.95 38.22 12.23
C ALA A 884 4.47 39.10 11.04
N GLN A 885 4.67 40.42 11.07
CA GLN A 885 4.24 41.31 9.99
C GLN A 885 4.97 41.08 8.65
N ASN A 886 6.03 40.26 8.62
CA ASN A 886 6.79 39.96 7.40
C ASN A 886 6.83 38.47 7.00
N GLN A 887 6.11 37.57 7.67
CA GLN A 887 6.07 36.13 7.35
C GLN A 887 4.61 35.63 7.31
N GLY A 888 3.97 35.83 6.15
CA GLY A 888 2.53 35.62 5.95
C GLY A 888 2.04 34.17 5.90
N ASP A 889 2.89 33.18 6.18
CA ASP A 889 2.53 31.74 6.07
C ASP A 889 2.59 30.99 7.42
N THR A 890 3.19 31.57 8.46
CA THR A 890 3.47 30.88 9.73
C THR A 890 2.24 30.68 10.62
N PRO A 891 1.41 31.71 10.90
CA PRO A 891 0.21 31.57 11.73
C PRO A 891 -0.83 30.61 11.11
N GLU A 892 -0.97 30.68 9.79
CA GLU A 892 -1.85 29.84 8.98
C GLU A 892 -1.43 28.37 9.08
N ARG A 893 -0.13 28.07 8.95
CA ARG A 893 0.39 26.71 9.06
C ARG A 893 0.21 26.10 10.46
N LEU A 894 0.46 26.87 11.53
CA LEU A 894 0.19 26.41 12.90
C LEU A 894 -1.31 26.16 13.15
N LYS A 895 -2.18 26.96 12.52
CA LYS A 895 -3.63 26.78 12.59
C LYS A 895 -4.09 25.54 11.83
N GLU A 896 -3.59 25.30 10.63
CA GLU A 896 -3.84 24.09 9.84
C GLU A 896 -3.41 22.83 10.60
N MET A 897 -2.25 22.86 11.25
CA MET A 897 -1.76 21.76 12.05
C MET A 897 -2.64 21.46 13.27
N ASN A 898 -3.09 22.50 13.97
CA ASN A 898 -4.05 22.33 15.06
C ASN A 898 -5.38 21.75 14.54
N GLN A 899 -5.84 22.16 13.37
CA GLN A 899 -7.04 21.60 12.74
C GLN A 899 -6.84 20.12 12.38
N GLN A 900 -5.68 19.75 11.81
CA GLN A 900 -5.35 18.36 11.50
C GLN A 900 -5.28 17.51 12.76
N ALA A 901 -4.63 18.00 13.82
CA ALA A 901 -4.58 17.31 15.11
C ALA A 901 -5.99 17.10 15.68
N VAL A 902 -6.87 18.11 15.62
CA VAL A 902 -8.26 18.00 16.05
C VAL A 902 -9.02 16.94 15.22
N LYS A 903 -8.84 16.91 13.89
CA LYS A 903 -9.46 15.90 13.01
C LYS A 903 -8.99 14.49 13.36
N SER A 904 -7.68 14.27 13.50
CA SER A 904 -7.13 12.96 13.91
C SER A 904 -7.62 12.56 15.30
N TRP A 905 -7.65 13.48 16.27
CA TRP A 905 -8.23 13.22 17.59
C TRP A 905 -9.69 12.77 17.51
N GLN A 906 -10.51 13.42 16.68
CA GLN A 906 -11.91 13.03 16.47
C GLN A 906 -12.03 11.62 15.88
N LYS A 907 -11.18 11.26 14.90
CA LYS A 907 -11.13 9.91 14.32
C LYS A 907 -10.71 8.86 15.35
N VAL A 908 -9.70 9.15 16.17
CA VAL A 908 -9.27 8.27 17.27
C VAL A 908 -10.40 8.07 18.29
N PHE A 909 -11.05 9.14 18.73
CA PHE A 909 -12.10 9.06 19.75
C PHE A 909 -13.36 8.37 19.25
N SER A 910 -13.79 8.63 18.02
CA SER A 910 -14.91 7.92 17.41
C SER A 910 -14.64 6.42 17.26
N THR A 911 -13.39 6.06 16.93
CA THR A 911 -12.97 4.65 16.83
C THR A 911 -12.97 3.96 18.20
N LEU A 912 -12.40 4.60 19.23
CA LEU A 912 -12.41 4.08 20.60
C LEU A 912 -13.83 3.92 21.16
N ALA A 913 -14.75 4.83 20.83
CA ALA A 913 -16.15 4.75 21.21
C ALA A 913 -16.90 3.57 20.55
N GLY A 914 -16.42 3.10 19.40
CA GLY A 914 -17.01 1.99 18.64
C GLY A 914 -16.86 0.60 19.30
N GLY A 915 -16.05 0.46 20.36
CA GLY A 915 -15.95 -0.75 21.19
C GLY A 915 -15.38 -2.00 20.49
N LYS A 916 -15.17 -1.97 19.18
CA LYS A 916 -14.32 -2.92 18.46
C LYS A 916 -12.89 -2.54 18.75
N THR A 917 -12.09 -3.41 19.32
CA THR A 917 -10.76 -3.00 19.74
C THR A 917 -9.73 -4.14 19.60
N ALA A 918 -9.98 -5.15 18.75
CA ALA A 918 -9.23 -6.40 18.77
C ALA A 918 -7.70 -6.23 18.68
N HIS A 919 -7.24 -5.24 17.92
CA HIS A 919 -5.84 -4.82 17.81
C HIS A 919 -5.77 -3.30 17.79
N THR A 920 -5.67 -2.70 18.98
CA THR A 920 -5.51 -1.24 19.15
C THR A 920 -4.10 -0.96 19.64
N ILE A 921 -3.38 -0.13 18.89
CA ILE A 921 -2.08 0.42 19.24
C ILE A 921 -2.27 1.92 19.36
N LEU A 922 -2.03 2.46 20.55
CA LEU A 922 -1.97 3.89 20.79
C LEU A 922 -0.59 4.23 21.31
N PHE A 923 0.07 5.14 20.63
CA PHE A 923 1.47 5.42 20.86
C PHE A 923 1.68 6.93 20.85
N PHE A 924 2.49 7.41 21.79
CA PHE A 924 2.88 8.79 21.92
C PHE A 924 4.38 8.89 22.11
N VAL A 925 5.02 9.86 21.45
CA VAL A 925 6.38 10.27 21.77
C VAL A 925 6.38 11.76 22.03
N SER A 926 7.11 12.17 23.05
CA SER A 926 7.31 13.57 23.38
C SER A 926 8.78 13.82 23.66
N ALA A 927 9.34 14.91 23.13
CA ALA A 927 10.71 15.31 23.38
C ALA A 927 10.83 16.83 23.50
N PRO A 928 11.79 17.35 24.28
CA PRO A 928 12.13 18.76 24.23
C PRO A 928 12.61 19.17 22.83
N PRO A 929 12.23 20.35 22.30
CA PRO A 929 12.72 20.82 21.00
C PRO A 929 14.25 20.80 20.91
N ALA A 930 14.95 21.25 21.97
CA ALA A 930 16.41 21.26 22.02
C ALA A 930 17.05 19.86 21.86
N MET A 931 16.33 18.79 22.21
CA MET A 931 16.78 17.42 22.05
C MET A 931 16.61 16.92 20.60
N LEU A 932 15.63 17.46 19.88
CA LEU A 932 15.36 17.16 18.48
C LEU A 932 16.17 18.05 17.53
N GLN A 933 16.56 19.24 18.00
CA GLN A 933 17.43 20.21 17.34
C GLN A 933 18.92 19.91 17.55
N SER A 934 19.30 18.64 17.77
CA SER A 934 20.72 18.33 17.89
C SER A 934 21.43 18.90 16.67
N LYS A 935 22.46 19.73 16.93
CA LYS A 935 23.41 20.22 15.94
C LYS A 935 24.18 19.02 15.40
N GLU A 936 23.52 18.30 14.52
CA GLU A 936 24.08 17.24 13.71
C GLU A 936 24.82 17.92 12.53
#